data_AF-A0A5C6NTN8-F1
#
_entry.id   AF-A0A5C6NTN8-F1
#
_cell.length_a   1.000
_cell.length_b   1.000
_cell.length_c   1.000
_cell.angle_alpha   90.00
_cell.angle_beta   90.00
_cell.angle_gamma   90.00
#
_symmetry.space_group_name_H-M   'P 1'
#
loop_
_entity.id
_entity.type
_entity.pdbx_description
1 polymer ?
#
loop_
_entity_poly.entity_id
_entity_poly.type
_entity_poly.pdbx_seq_one_letter_code
_entity_poly.pdbx_strand_id
1 'polypeptide(L)'
;MEAVIHETQRMANIVPMSLPHRTSRDTSFQGYVIKKGTMVIPLLTSVLYDESQWEKPHTFNPAHFLDDEGRFVRRDAFMPFSAGRRMCLGEGLARVELFLFFASLLQHFRFSGQPGPHASHLMSPSLQMLNGDWWINHTSEVNAGQGGGQVRDKCEFASTPAFFLVRGWTPQQRMSLQDFLLSLGPSTLMGSVALLLLLCLVSRSFGRATRREPPGPRALPLLGNLLQLDLSRPHQTLYQLSKKYGPVFKVHFGPRKVVVLAGHKTVKEALVGNAEQFGDRDISPIFYDINQGHGILFSNGETWKEMRRFALSTLRDFGMGKRMIEDKIAEECNYLIQKFEDHEGRAFDTSRLANYATSNIISSIVYGSRFDYDDPRFINMVNRVNEVIRLTGSAPIQLYNIFPGLANWIKKRQLLLKQVAMNLRDMTDLIQQLKDTLNPGVCRGLVDCFLLRKQKAVDSGVIDSLYNEKNLLYSLSNLFGAGTDTTAATLRWGLLLMAKYPRIQDQVQQELSMVVGNRRVCVEDRKNLPYVDAVIHEIQRLGNIVPMAVPHKTARDVEFRGYFIEKGTTVFPLLTSVLYDENEWETPHTFNPSHFLDKDGKFIKRDAFMPFSAGRRMCLGEGLAKMEIFLFFTSLLQQFRFTPPPGVGEDELDLTPAVGFTLSPSPHKLCAIPRQ
;
A
#
# COMPACT_ATOMS: atom_id res chain seq x y z
N MET A 1 15.15 37.46 -0.35
CA MET A 1 14.90 36.02 -0.62
C MET A 1 13.53 35.79 -1.23
N GLU A 2 12.43 36.21 -0.58
CA GLU A 2 11.08 36.01 -1.14
C GLU A 2 10.92 36.62 -2.54
N ALA A 3 11.37 37.86 -2.76
CA ALA A 3 11.36 38.51 -4.06
C ALA A 3 12.10 37.70 -5.16
N VAL A 4 13.23 37.08 -4.81
CA VAL A 4 14.02 36.24 -5.74
C VAL A 4 13.25 34.97 -6.09
N ILE A 5 12.57 34.35 -5.13
CA ILE A 5 11.76 33.15 -5.36
C ILE A 5 10.56 33.47 -6.26
N HIS A 6 9.86 34.57 -5.99
CA HIS A 6 8.70 34.98 -6.78
C HIS A 6 9.11 35.33 -8.21
N GLU A 7 10.24 36.03 -8.38
CA GLU A 7 10.77 36.33 -9.70
C GLU A 7 11.26 35.07 -10.44
N THR A 8 11.86 34.11 -9.72
CA THR A 8 12.25 32.81 -10.28
C THR A 8 11.02 32.05 -10.77
N GLN A 9 9.93 32.05 -10.01
CA GLN A 9 8.67 31.42 -10.39
C GLN A 9 8.02 32.11 -11.60
N ARG A 10 8.06 33.45 -11.67
CA ARG A 10 7.56 34.23 -12.81
C ARG A 10 8.31 33.86 -14.09
N MET A 11 9.64 33.86 -14.04
CA MET A 11 10.52 33.56 -15.17
C MET A 11 10.48 32.08 -15.57
N ALA A 12 10.41 31.15 -14.61
CA ALA A 12 10.34 29.73 -14.89
C ALA A 12 9.01 29.32 -15.56
N ASN A 13 7.92 30.03 -15.25
CA ASN A 13 6.59 29.84 -15.85
C ASN A 13 6.21 28.35 -16.01
N ILE A 14 6.35 27.58 -14.92
CA ILE A 14 6.27 26.11 -14.92
C ILE A 14 4.89 25.61 -15.40
N VAL A 15 3.85 26.44 -15.23
CA VAL A 15 2.47 26.16 -15.67
C VAL A 15 2.04 27.24 -16.66
N PRO A 16 2.49 27.15 -17.94
CA PRO A 16 2.29 28.22 -18.92
C PRO A 16 0.82 28.42 -19.33
N MET A 17 -0.02 27.41 -19.10
CA MET A 17 -1.47 27.42 -19.33
C MET A 17 -2.18 26.88 -18.09
N SER A 18 -3.27 27.53 -17.67
CA SER A 18 -4.11 26.96 -16.61
C SER A 18 -4.99 25.82 -17.15
N LEU A 19 -5.55 25.04 -16.23
CA LEU A 19 -6.43 23.93 -16.59
C LEU A 19 -7.66 24.45 -17.37
N PRO A 20 -8.09 23.76 -18.44
CA PRO A 20 -9.28 24.17 -19.18
C PRO A 20 -10.52 24.23 -18.26
N HIS A 21 -11.19 25.37 -18.27
CA HIS A 21 -12.44 25.59 -17.55
C HIS A 21 -13.61 25.47 -18.51
N ARG A 22 -14.81 25.13 -18.01
CA ARG A 22 -16.04 25.14 -18.79
C ARG A 22 -17.04 26.11 -18.18
N THR A 23 -17.59 27.02 -18.98
CA THR A 23 -18.57 28.00 -18.51
C THR A 23 -19.86 27.31 -18.04
N SER A 24 -20.35 27.67 -16.86
CA SER A 24 -21.56 27.07 -16.26
C SER A 24 -22.86 27.72 -16.75
N ARG A 25 -22.77 28.95 -17.29
CA ARG A 25 -23.86 29.75 -17.84
C ARG A 25 -23.32 30.68 -18.93
N ASP A 26 -24.21 31.20 -19.77
CA ASP A 26 -23.90 32.30 -20.69
C ASP A 26 -23.35 33.48 -19.87
N THR A 27 -22.19 34.00 -20.26
CA THR A 27 -21.48 35.07 -19.55
C THR A 27 -20.98 36.09 -20.55
N SER A 28 -21.13 37.38 -20.25
CA SER A 28 -20.50 38.47 -21.02
C SER A 28 -19.22 38.91 -20.32
N PHE A 29 -18.12 39.02 -21.06
CA PHE A 29 -16.85 39.53 -20.55
C PHE A 29 -16.23 40.48 -21.59
N GLN A 30 -15.95 41.72 -21.20
CA GLN A 30 -15.42 42.77 -22.08
C GLN A 30 -16.16 42.92 -23.42
N GLY A 31 -17.51 42.79 -23.40
CA GLY A 31 -18.35 42.90 -24.60
C GLY A 31 -18.48 41.60 -25.42
N TYR A 32 -17.75 40.55 -25.08
CA TYR A 32 -17.87 39.23 -25.71
C TYR A 32 -18.84 38.33 -24.96
N VAL A 33 -19.79 37.71 -25.67
CA VAL A 33 -20.72 36.73 -25.10
C VAL A 33 -20.14 35.33 -25.22
N ILE A 34 -19.77 34.73 -24.08
CA ILE A 34 -19.27 33.37 -23.97
C ILE A 34 -20.42 32.44 -23.56
N LYS A 35 -20.84 31.55 -24.45
CA LYS A 35 -21.95 30.62 -24.23
C LYS A 35 -21.65 29.57 -23.16
N LYS A 36 -22.68 29.10 -22.46
CA LYS A 36 -22.62 27.97 -21.53
C LYS A 36 -22.01 26.75 -22.23
N GLY A 37 -21.11 26.05 -21.53
CA GLY A 37 -20.45 24.86 -22.04
C GLY A 37 -19.20 25.13 -22.87
N THR A 38 -18.85 26.39 -23.12
CA THR A 38 -17.60 26.77 -23.81
C THR A 38 -16.40 26.47 -22.94
N MET A 39 -15.36 25.89 -23.54
CA MET A 39 -14.08 25.67 -22.89
C MET A 39 -13.26 26.96 -22.93
N VAL A 40 -12.80 27.42 -21.77
CA VAL A 40 -11.98 28.63 -21.60
C VAL A 40 -10.63 28.21 -21.04
N ILE A 41 -9.55 28.58 -21.72
CA ILE A 41 -8.18 28.25 -21.33
C ILE A 41 -7.43 29.57 -21.11
N PRO A 42 -7.27 30.02 -19.85
CA PRO A 42 -6.44 31.18 -19.54
C PRO A 42 -4.96 30.94 -19.84
N LEU A 43 -4.39 31.80 -20.68
CA LEU A 43 -2.95 31.78 -20.99
C LEU A 43 -2.19 32.61 -19.95
N LEU A 44 -1.79 31.99 -18.84
CA LEU A 44 -1.10 32.66 -17.74
C LEU A 44 0.22 33.31 -18.19
N THR A 45 0.90 32.71 -19.16
CA THR A 45 2.12 33.25 -19.77
C THR A 45 1.93 34.69 -20.26
N SER A 46 0.77 35.02 -20.85
CA SER A 46 0.52 36.37 -21.36
C SER A 46 0.49 37.44 -20.27
N VAL A 47 0.09 37.07 -19.04
CA VAL A 47 0.01 37.99 -17.89
C VAL A 47 1.37 38.13 -17.19
N LEU A 48 2.12 37.03 -17.08
CA LEU A 48 3.43 37.03 -16.41
C LEU A 48 4.53 37.76 -17.20
N TYR A 49 4.29 37.99 -18.50
CA TYR A 49 5.19 38.70 -19.41
C TYR A 49 4.57 39.97 -20.02
N ASP A 50 3.44 40.44 -19.49
CA ASP A 50 2.80 41.67 -19.95
C ASP A 50 3.66 42.90 -19.58
N GLU A 51 4.09 43.66 -20.59
CA GLU A 51 4.90 44.87 -20.42
C GLU A 51 4.17 45.99 -19.65
N SER A 52 2.83 45.96 -19.60
CA SER A 52 2.05 46.90 -18.79
C SER A 52 2.10 46.59 -17.29
N GLN A 53 2.46 45.35 -16.92
CA GLN A 53 2.49 44.87 -15.53
C GLN A 53 3.92 44.72 -15.00
N TRP A 54 4.90 44.46 -15.87
CA TRP A 54 6.28 44.16 -15.49
C TRP A 54 7.26 44.99 -16.33
N GLU A 55 8.11 45.78 -15.68
CA GLU A 55 9.17 46.52 -16.37
C GLU A 55 10.27 45.55 -16.85
N LYS A 56 10.55 45.47 -18.17
CA LYS A 56 11.49 44.51 -18.76
C LYS A 56 11.13 43.05 -18.40
N PRO A 57 9.95 42.55 -18.81
CA PRO A 57 9.37 41.28 -18.34
C PRO A 57 10.25 40.05 -18.62
N HIS A 58 11.12 40.11 -19.63
CA HIS A 58 11.99 38.99 -20.00
C HIS A 58 13.33 38.98 -19.26
N THR A 59 13.58 39.95 -18.37
CA THR A 59 14.78 40.01 -17.55
C THR A 59 14.44 39.56 -16.14
N PHE A 60 15.31 38.74 -15.54
CA PHE A 60 15.19 38.36 -14.14
C PHE A 60 15.46 39.58 -13.26
N ASN A 61 14.42 40.13 -12.64
CA ASN A 61 14.51 41.32 -11.80
C ASN A 61 13.68 41.16 -10.49
N PRO A 62 14.31 40.70 -9.39
CA PRO A 62 13.62 40.58 -8.11
C PRO A 62 13.00 41.88 -7.58
N ALA A 63 13.45 43.05 -8.05
CA ALA A 63 12.89 44.33 -7.63
C ALA A 63 11.41 44.51 -8.02
N HIS A 64 10.88 43.74 -8.97
CA HIS A 64 9.44 43.75 -9.29
C HIS A 64 8.54 43.44 -8.08
N PHE A 65 9.07 42.72 -7.09
CA PHE A 65 8.38 42.33 -5.86
C PHE A 65 8.84 43.12 -4.63
N LEU A 66 9.49 44.27 -4.82
CA LEU A 66 9.92 45.14 -3.73
C LEU A 66 9.25 46.52 -3.82
N ASP A 67 8.99 47.15 -2.68
CA ASP A 67 8.67 48.59 -2.59
C ASP A 67 9.94 49.46 -2.55
N ASP A 68 9.77 50.78 -2.53
CA ASP A 68 10.88 51.76 -2.51
C ASP A 68 11.74 51.65 -1.25
N GLU A 69 11.22 51.04 -0.17
CA GLU A 69 11.94 50.73 1.06
C GLU A 69 12.57 49.32 1.07
N GLY A 70 12.44 48.56 -0.02
CA GLY A 70 13.03 47.23 -0.18
C GLY A 70 12.26 46.11 0.55
N ARG A 71 11.00 46.34 0.94
CA ARG A 71 10.12 45.32 1.54
C ARG A 71 9.38 44.56 0.46
N PHE A 72 9.09 43.29 0.74
CA PHE A 72 8.39 42.42 -0.19
C PHE A 72 6.93 42.87 -0.40
N VAL A 73 6.53 43.02 -1.65
CA VAL A 73 5.16 43.31 -2.07
C VAL A 73 4.72 42.29 -3.13
N ARG A 74 3.57 41.65 -2.88
CA ARG A 74 2.94 40.75 -3.84
C ARG A 74 2.24 41.58 -4.92
N ARG A 75 2.51 41.28 -6.19
CA ARG A 75 1.80 41.88 -7.34
C ARG A 75 0.56 41.05 -7.69
N ASP A 76 -0.55 41.70 -7.99
CA ASP A 76 -1.78 40.99 -8.40
C ASP A 76 -1.61 40.24 -9.72
N ALA A 77 -0.80 40.77 -10.65
CA ALA A 77 -0.44 40.10 -11.89
C ALA A 77 0.39 38.82 -11.69
N PHE A 78 0.87 38.54 -10.47
CA PHE A 78 1.63 37.34 -10.16
C PHE A 78 0.72 36.15 -9.84
N MET A 79 0.44 35.36 -10.88
CA MET A 79 -0.44 34.19 -10.81
C MET A 79 0.25 32.92 -11.36
N PRO A 80 1.37 32.47 -10.78
CA PRO A 80 2.20 31.39 -11.35
C PRO A 80 1.52 30.01 -11.37
N PHE A 81 0.46 29.82 -10.57
CA PHE A 81 -0.21 28.54 -10.38
C PHE A 81 -1.75 28.61 -10.51
N SER A 82 -2.26 29.54 -11.33
CA SER A 82 -3.69 29.86 -11.55
C SER A 82 -4.24 30.99 -10.68
N ALA A 83 -5.45 31.46 -11.03
CA ALA A 83 -6.17 32.55 -10.40
C ALA A 83 -7.63 32.16 -10.08
N GLY A 84 -8.26 32.83 -9.11
CA GLY A 84 -9.67 32.66 -8.76
C GLY A 84 -9.95 31.50 -7.78
N ARG A 85 -11.18 30.97 -7.75
CA ARG A 85 -11.61 29.96 -6.73
C ARG A 85 -10.93 28.59 -6.83
N ARG A 86 -10.09 28.37 -7.86
CA ARG A 86 -9.33 27.14 -8.09
C ARG A 86 -7.83 27.42 -8.17
N MET A 87 -7.31 28.19 -7.20
CA MET A 87 -5.87 28.30 -6.99
C MET A 87 -5.28 26.94 -6.58
N CYS A 88 -4.03 26.71 -6.94
CA CYS A 88 -3.29 25.52 -6.53
C CYS A 88 -3.19 25.46 -5.00
N LEU A 89 -3.82 24.47 -4.37
CA LEU A 89 -3.73 24.25 -2.93
C LEU A 89 -2.28 23.98 -2.47
N GLY A 90 -1.41 23.57 -3.38
CA GLY A 90 0.01 23.33 -3.12
C GLY A 90 0.92 24.55 -3.23
N GLU A 91 0.42 25.72 -3.67
CA GLU A 91 1.24 26.94 -3.85
C GLU A 91 1.97 27.32 -2.56
N GLY A 92 1.27 27.29 -1.42
CA GLY A 92 1.86 27.59 -0.11
C GLY A 92 2.96 26.62 0.30
N LEU A 93 2.78 25.32 0.02
CA LEU A 93 3.78 24.28 0.33
C LEU A 93 5.00 24.41 -0.58
N ALA A 94 4.80 24.53 -1.90
CA ALA A 94 5.88 24.70 -2.87
C ALA A 94 6.73 25.94 -2.55
N ARG A 95 6.11 27.02 -2.05
CA ARG A 95 6.82 28.22 -1.63
C ARG A 95 7.70 27.98 -0.40
N VAL A 96 7.19 27.29 0.61
CA VAL A 96 7.98 26.95 1.81
C VAL A 96 9.12 26.01 1.45
N GLU A 97 8.87 25.02 0.61
CA GLU A 97 9.90 24.09 0.12
C GLU A 97 10.99 24.82 -0.67
N LEU A 98 10.62 25.68 -1.63
CA LEU A 98 11.59 26.47 -2.39
C LEU A 98 12.38 27.43 -1.48
N PHE A 99 11.73 28.06 -0.50
CA PHE A 99 12.41 28.92 0.45
C PHE A 99 13.42 28.16 1.28
N LEU A 100 13.02 27.03 1.89
CA LEU A 100 13.92 26.20 2.69
C LEU A 100 15.06 25.63 1.85
N PHE A 101 14.77 25.21 0.62
CA PHE A 101 15.75 24.69 -0.32
C PHE A 101 16.79 25.76 -0.71
N PHE A 102 16.36 26.94 -1.16
CA PHE A 102 17.29 28.02 -1.54
C PHE A 102 18.03 28.58 -0.33
N ALA A 103 17.38 28.74 0.83
CA ALA A 103 18.04 29.19 2.04
C ALA A 103 19.11 28.19 2.49
N SER A 104 18.81 26.89 2.48
CA SER A 104 19.77 25.84 2.82
C SER A 104 20.92 25.79 1.82
N LEU A 105 20.64 25.83 0.51
CA LEU A 105 21.69 25.81 -0.50
C LEU A 105 22.58 27.05 -0.42
N LEU A 106 22.03 28.25 -0.26
CA LEU A 106 22.82 29.48 -0.18
C LEU A 106 23.60 29.62 1.13
N GLN A 107 23.19 28.91 2.20
CA GLN A 107 23.96 28.83 3.44
C GLN A 107 25.19 27.91 3.33
N HIS A 108 25.14 26.91 2.44
CA HIS A 108 26.17 25.87 2.36
C HIS A 108 26.99 25.91 1.07
N PHE A 109 26.48 26.56 0.02
CA PHE A 109 27.05 26.51 -1.32
C PHE A 109 27.05 27.87 -2.00
N ARG A 110 28.13 28.15 -2.73
CA ARG A 110 28.23 29.25 -3.70
C ARG A 110 28.00 28.69 -5.09
N PHE A 111 27.12 29.32 -5.85
CA PHE A 111 26.86 28.98 -7.24
C PHE A 111 27.81 29.76 -8.15
N SER A 112 28.42 29.09 -9.11
CA SER A 112 29.16 29.69 -10.22
C SER A 112 28.71 29.07 -11.54
N GLY A 113 28.76 29.84 -12.63
CA GLY A 113 28.46 29.33 -13.96
C GLY A 113 29.74 28.91 -14.66
N GLN A 114 29.80 27.67 -15.17
CA GLN A 114 30.85 27.21 -16.08
C GLN A 114 30.30 27.12 -17.51
N PRO A 115 31.07 27.53 -18.55
CA PRO A 115 30.65 27.33 -19.93
C PRO A 115 30.62 25.83 -20.25
N GLY A 116 29.45 25.33 -20.69
CA GLY A 116 29.26 23.93 -21.04
C GLY A 116 29.83 23.56 -22.42
N PRO A 117 30.14 22.27 -22.67
CA PRO A 117 30.78 21.82 -23.91
C PRO A 117 29.86 21.80 -25.14
N HIS A 118 28.54 22.01 -24.99
CA HIS A 118 27.59 22.04 -26.10
C HIS A 118 26.63 23.22 -25.99
N ALA A 119 26.65 24.08 -27.01
CA ALA A 119 25.77 25.23 -27.28
C ALA A 119 25.96 26.49 -26.40
N SER A 120 26.26 27.59 -27.09
CA SER A 120 26.74 28.91 -26.64
C SER A 120 25.78 29.77 -25.79
N HIS A 121 24.76 29.21 -25.12
CA HIS A 121 23.79 30.01 -24.34
C HIS A 121 23.35 29.43 -22.99
N LEU A 122 23.83 28.24 -22.59
CA LEU A 122 23.48 27.65 -21.29
C LEU A 122 24.73 27.44 -20.45
N MET A 123 24.91 28.27 -19.42
CA MET A 123 25.92 28.01 -18.39
C MET A 123 25.50 26.78 -17.57
N SER A 124 26.42 25.85 -17.36
CA SER A 124 26.20 24.73 -16.46
C SER A 124 26.45 25.23 -15.03
N PRO A 125 25.50 25.06 -14.09
CA PRO A 125 25.70 25.51 -12.72
C PRO A 125 26.70 24.58 -12.02
N SER A 126 27.80 25.14 -11.52
CA SER A 126 28.70 24.49 -10.57
C SER A 126 28.38 24.97 -9.15
N LEU A 127 28.20 24.02 -8.23
CA LEU A 127 28.03 24.28 -6.81
C LEU A 127 29.37 24.09 -6.11
N GLN A 128 29.84 25.11 -5.38
CA GLN A 128 31.02 25.03 -4.55
C GLN A 128 30.60 25.13 -3.08
N MET A 129 30.91 24.13 -2.26
CA MET A 129 30.69 24.21 -0.81
C MET A 129 31.50 25.36 -0.20
N LEU A 130 30.88 26.13 0.70
CA LEU A 130 31.53 27.25 1.37
C LEU A 130 32.60 26.79 2.37
N ASN A 131 32.50 25.56 2.88
CA ASN A 131 33.51 24.90 3.71
C ASN A 131 34.07 23.73 2.91
N GLY A 132 35.27 23.90 2.36
CA GLY A 132 35.82 23.09 1.28
C GLY A 132 35.88 21.59 1.55
N ASP A 133 35.22 20.82 0.68
CA ASP A 133 35.64 19.54 0.11
C ASP A 133 34.78 19.26 -1.14
N TRP A 134 35.38 18.75 -2.21
CA TRP A 134 34.74 18.58 -3.52
C TRP A 134 33.84 17.33 -3.56
N TRP A 135 32.67 17.42 -4.21
CA TRP A 135 31.81 16.27 -4.52
C TRP A 135 31.52 16.14 -6.03
N ILE A 136 31.86 14.95 -6.54
CA ILE A 136 31.48 14.26 -7.80
C ILE A 136 32.10 14.74 -9.12
N ASN A 137 32.98 13.88 -9.67
CA ASN A 137 33.17 13.73 -11.12
C ASN A 137 33.20 12.22 -11.44
N HIS A 138 32.14 11.69 -12.07
CA HIS A 138 32.22 10.37 -12.72
C HIS A 138 31.48 10.40 -14.06
N THR A 139 32.26 10.65 -15.11
CA THR A 139 32.02 10.17 -16.47
C THR A 139 33.09 9.12 -16.78
N SER A 140 32.68 7.87 -16.99
CA SER A 140 33.44 6.80 -17.65
C SER A 140 32.49 5.60 -17.83
N GLU A 141 31.90 5.41 -19.01
CA GLU A 141 32.40 4.52 -20.08
C GLU A 141 32.84 3.13 -19.58
N VAL A 142 32.04 2.09 -19.90
CA VAL A 142 32.50 0.70 -19.91
C VAL A 142 32.03 0.02 -21.21
N ASN A 143 33.04 -0.45 -21.94
CA ASN A 143 32.99 -1.11 -23.24
C ASN A 143 32.31 -2.48 -23.23
N ALA A 144 31.82 -2.83 -24.41
CA ALA A 144 31.36 -4.15 -24.82
C ALA A 144 32.49 -5.20 -24.82
N GLY A 145 32.16 -6.42 -24.40
CA GLY A 145 33.01 -7.60 -24.51
C GLY A 145 32.19 -8.82 -24.91
N GLN A 146 32.41 -9.29 -26.14
CA GLN A 146 31.92 -10.55 -26.69
C GLN A 146 32.61 -11.76 -26.04
N GLY A 147 31.89 -12.87 -25.90
CA GLY A 147 32.48 -14.17 -25.55
C GLY A 147 31.47 -15.29 -25.74
N GLY A 148 31.56 -15.99 -26.88
CA GLY A 148 30.74 -17.15 -27.21
C GLY A 148 31.19 -18.42 -26.48
N GLY A 149 30.26 -19.36 -26.34
CA GLY A 149 30.50 -20.69 -25.77
C GLY A 149 29.29 -21.59 -25.96
N GLN A 150 29.26 -22.28 -27.10
CA GLN A 150 28.26 -23.24 -27.51
C GLN A 150 28.53 -24.59 -26.83
N VAL A 151 27.57 -25.14 -26.08
CA VAL A 151 27.54 -26.57 -25.73
C VAL A 151 26.18 -27.12 -26.14
N ARG A 152 26.23 -27.98 -27.17
CA ARG A 152 25.16 -28.88 -27.56
C ARG A 152 25.20 -30.07 -26.61
N ASP A 153 24.07 -30.44 -26.03
CA ASP A 153 23.73 -31.84 -25.84
C ASP A 153 22.27 -32.08 -26.20
N LYS A 154 22.08 -33.04 -27.10
CA LYS A 154 20.80 -33.54 -27.58
C LYS A 154 20.34 -34.64 -26.62
N CYS A 155 19.08 -34.57 -26.20
CA CYS A 155 18.28 -35.76 -25.96
C CYS A 155 16.85 -35.46 -26.43
N GLU A 156 16.50 -36.03 -27.58
CA GLU A 156 15.13 -36.12 -28.09
C GLU A 156 14.37 -37.17 -27.27
N PHE A 157 13.18 -36.82 -26.77
CA PHE A 157 12.06 -37.76 -26.69
C PHE A 157 10.75 -37.02 -26.95
N ALA A 158 9.93 -37.65 -27.78
CA ALA A 158 8.81 -37.08 -28.50
C ALA A 158 7.53 -36.92 -27.66
N SER A 159 6.72 -35.95 -28.09
CA SER A 159 5.25 -35.92 -28.15
C SER A 159 4.42 -36.47 -26.96
N THR A 160 3.71 -35.54 -26.31
CA THR A 160 2.43 -35.69 -25.56
C THR A 160 1.33 -36.41 -26.38
N PRO A 161 0.18 -36.87 -25.81
CA PRO A 161 -0.54 -36.27 -24.67
C PRO A 161 -1.24 -37.20 -23.65
N ALA A 162 -1.65 -36.60 -22.53
CA ALA A 162 -2.83 -36.93 -21.73
C ALA A 162 -3.01 -38.38 -21.23
N PHE A 163 -2.83 -38.61 -19.92
CA PHE A 163 -3.69 -39.43 -19.03
C PHE A 163 -2.96 -39.68 -17.71
N PHE A 164 -3.02 -38.74 -16.76
CA PHE A 164 -2.71 -39.02 -15.35
C PHE A 164 -3.50 -38.08 -14.44
N LEU A 165 -4.79 -38.35 -14.31
CA LEU A 165 -5.61 -37.93 -13.19
C LEU A 165 -6.59 -39.07 -12.95
N VAL A 166 -6.33 -39.93 -11.96
CA VAL A 166 -7.25 -40.49 -10.94
C VAL A 166 -6.48 -41.55 -10.14
N ARG A 167 -5.65 -41.12 -9.18
CA ARG A 167 -5.24 -41.97 -8.05
C ARG A 167 -5.38 -41.17 -6.76
N GLY A 168 -6.48 -41.41 -6.06
CA GLY A 168 -6.79 -40.77 -4.78
C GLY A 168 -8.26 -40.85 -4.33
N TRP A 169 -9.11 -41.64 -5.02
CA TRP A 169 -10.53 -41.80 -4.68
C TRP A 169 -10.76 -43.21 -4.14
N THR A 170 -11.47 -43.33 -3.02
CA THR A 170 -11.85 -44.63 -2.45
C THR A 170 -12.84 -45.36 -3.37
N PRO A 171 -12.92 -46.71 -3.34
CA PRO A 171 -13.83 -47.49 -4.19
C PRO A 171 -15.30 -47.04 -4.07
N GLN A 172 -15.71 -46.59 -2.89
CA GLN A 172 -17.06 -46.07 -2.60
C GLN A 172 -17.35 -44.71 -3.26
N GLN A 173 -16.34 -43.86 -3.43
CA GLN A 173 -16.49 -42.57 -4.13
C GLN A 173 -16.50 -42.73 -5.65
N ARG A 174 -15.87 -43.77 -6.21
CA ARG A 174 -15.94 -44.08 -7.65
C ARG A 174 -17.31 -44.60 -8.05
N MET A 175 -17.95 -45.45 -7.24
CA MET A 175 -19.33 -45.91 -7.47
C MET A 175 -20.35 -44.77 -7.46
N SER A 176 -20.26 -43.84 -6.49
CA SER A 176 -21.21 -42.72 -6.38
C SER A 176 -21.25 -41.78 -7.59
N LEU A 177 -20.12 -41.58 -8.28
CA LEU A 177 -20.04 -40.69 -9.45
C LEU A 177 -20.40 -41.42 -10.74
N GLN A 178 -20.12 -42.73 -10.83
CA GLN A 178 -20.61 -43.59 -11.90
C GLN A 178 -22.13 -43.76 -11.84
N ASP A 179 -22.70 -43.99 -10.66
CA ASP A 179 -24.15 -44.13 -10.47
C ASP A 179 -24.88 -42.78 -10.71
N PHE A 180 -24.25 -41.65 -10.36
CA PHE A 180 -24.80 -40.32 -10.67
C PHE A 180 -24.74 -40.01 -12.18
N LEU A 181 -23.63 -40.33 -12.86
CA LEU A 181 -23.51 -40.16 -14.32
C LEU A 181 -24.39 -41.13 -15.11
N LEU A 182 -24.66 -42.34 -14.60
CA LEU A 182 -25.59 -43.31 -15.20
C LEU A 182 -27.06 -42.99 -14.90
N SER A 183 -27.35 -42.20 -13.86
CA SER A 183 -28.71 -41.72 -13.54
C SER A 183 -29.20 -40.57 -14.45
N LEU A 184 -28.29 -39.91 -15.15
CA LEU A 184 -28.59 -38.83 -16.09
C LEU A 184 -28.94 -39.42 -17.46
N GLY A 185 -30.22 -39.34 -17.86
CA GLY A 185 -30.69 -39.89 -19.13
C GLY A 185 -29.89 -39.37 -20.35
N PRO A 186 -29.76 -40.16 -21.44
CA PRO A 186 -28.93 -39.82 -22.60
C PRO A 186 -29.19 -38.44 -23.21
N SER A 187 -30.43 -37.96 -23.11
CA SER A 187 -30.89 -36.63 -23.54
C SER A 187 -30.32 -35.47 -22.71
N THR A 188 -30.10 -35.66 -21.40
CA THR A 188 -29.48 -34.64 -20.53
C THR A 188 -27.97 -34.55 -20.75
N LEU A 189 -27.32 -35.68 -21.04
CA LEU A 189 -25.89 -35.74 -21.38
C LEU A 189 -25.63 -35.13 -22.76
N MET A 190 -26.48 -35.43 -23.76
CA MET A 190 -26.43 -34.76 -25.07
C MET A 190 -26.74 -33.26 -24.97
N GLY A 191 -27.70 -32.86 -24.13
CA GLY A 191 -28.04 -31.44 -23.92
C GLY A 191 -26.90 -30.63 -23.27
N SER A 192 -26.22 -31.21 -22.29
CA SER A 192 -25.06 -30.58 -21.64
C SER A 192 -23.83 -30.53 -22.57
N VAL A 193 -23.59 -31.56 -23.38
CA VAL A 193 -22.55 -31.56 -24.42
C VAL A 193 -22.86 -30.55 -25.53
N ALA A 194 -24.11 -30.47 -26.00
CA ALA A 194 -24.54 -29.49 -26.99
C ALA A 194 -24.43 -28.05 -26.47
N LEU A 195 -24.79 -27.81 -25.20
CA LEU A 195 -24.63 -26.51 -24.54
C LEU A 195 -23.14 -26.14 -24.39
N LEU A 196 -22.28 -27.08 -24.00
CA LEU A 196 -20.84 -26.88 -23.93
C LEU A 196 -20.23 -26.58 -25.32
N LEU A 197 -20.67 -27.29 -26.36
CA LEU A 197 -20.26 -27.04 -27.75
C LEU A 197 -20.74 -25.68 -28.24
N LEU A 198 -21.98 -25.29 -27.94
CA LEU A 198 -22.54 -23.99 -28.28
C LEU A 198 -21.79 -22.86 -27.56
N LEU A 199 -21.46 -23.03 -26.27
CA LEU A 199 -20.62 -22.11 -25.51
C LEU A 199 -19.17 -22.06 -26.05
N CYS A 200 -18.61 -23.18 -26.52
CA CYS A 200 -17.30 -23.23 -27.16
C CYS A 200 -17.30 -22.54 -28.55
N LEU A 201 -18.39 -22.63 -29.29
CA LEU A 201 -18.55 -21.97 -30.60
C LEU A 201 -18.80 -20.46 -30.44
N VAL A 202 -19.62 -20.05 -29.47
CA VAL A 202 -19.85 -18.64 -29.12
C VAL A 202 -18.60 -17.99 -28.54
N SER A 203 -17.82 -18.70 -27.71
CA SER A 203 -16.53 -18.18 -27.22
C SER A 203 -15.47 -18.05 -28.30
N ARG A 204 -15.58 -18.80 -29.42
CA ARG A 204 -14.76 -18.62 -30.62
C ARG A 204 -15.26 -17.50 -31.55
N SER A 205 -16.55 -17.17 -31.54
CA SER A 205 -17.14 -16.14 -32.40
C SER A 205 -17.01 -14.72 -31.83
N PHE A 206 -16.73 -14.58 -30.53
CA PHE A 206 -16.37 -13.29 -29.92
C PHE A 206 -14.91 -12.89 -30.23
N GLY A 207 -14.72 -12.33 -31.44
CA GLY A 207 -13.78 -11.24 -31.69
C GLY A 207 -12.36 -11.61 -32.15
N ARG A 208 -12.05 -11.31 -33.42
CA ARG A 208 -10.72 -10.83 -33.80
C ARG A 208 -10.48 -9.51 -33.07
N ALA A 209 -9.80 -9.54 -31.92
CA ALA A 209 -9.40 -8.32 -31.23
C ALA A 209 -8.39 -7.57 -32.12
N THR A 210 -8.75 -6.37 -32.58
CA THR A 210 -7.86 -5.46 -33.30
C THR A 210 -6.75 -4.90 -32.41
N ARG A 211 -6.89 -5.02 -31.08
CA ARG A 211 -5.92 -4.57 -30.07
C ARG A 211 -5.32 -5.75 -29.32
N ARG A 212 -4.04 -5.65 -28.98
CA ARG A 212 -3.28 -6.71 -28.32
C ARG A 212 -3.67 -6.79 -26.85
N GLU A 213 -4.36 -7.84 -26.44
CA GLU A 213 -4.63 -8.10 -25.01
C GLU A 213 -3.44 -8.75 -24.30
N PRO A 214 -3.33 -8.64 -22.96
CA PRO A 214 -2.33 -9.39 -22.20
C PRO A 214 -2.41 -10.90 -22.46
N PRO A 215 -1.27 -11.60 -22.56
CA PRO A 215 -1.23 -13.06 -22.68
C PRO A 215 -1.76 -13.71 -21.40
N GLY A 216 -2.08 -15.00 -21.43
CA GLY A 216 -2.53 -15.70 -20.23
C GLY A 216 -2.98 -17.14 -20.50
N PRO A 217 -3.21 -17.93 -19.44
CA PRO A 217 -3.75 -19.28 -19.58
C PRO A 217 -5.11 -19.28 -20.26
N ARG A 218 -5.35 -20.27 -21.12
CA ARG A 218 -6.66 -20.46 -21.75
C ARG A 218 -7.73 -20.68 -20.68
N ALA A 219 -8.77 -19.88 -20.74
CA ALA A 219 -9.91 -19.93 -19.82
C ALA A 219 -10.96 -20.92 -20.33
N LEU A 220 -11.56 -21.68 -19.43
CA LEU A 220 -12.74 -22.50 -19.70
C LEU A 220 -13.99 -21.62 -19.70
N PRO A 221 -15.03 -21.95 -20.50
CA PRO A 221 -16.31 -21.27 -20.41
C PRO A 221 -16.86 -21.31 -18.98
N LEU A 222 -17.36 -20.18 -18.48
CA LEU A 222 -17.93 -19.96 -17.13
C LEU A 222 -16.96 -20.12 -15.95
N LEU A 223 -16.13 -21.16 -15.94
CA LEU A 223 -15.17 -21.45 -14.87
C LEU A 223 -13.86 -20.66 -14.97
N GLY A 224 -13.58 -20.05 -16.12
CA GLY A 224 -12.33 -19.31 -16.30
C GLY A 224 -11.11 -20.19 -16.08
N ASN A 225 -10.20 -19.77 -15.22
CA ASN A 225 -8.97 -20.48 -14.87
C ASN A 225 -9.06 -21.17 -13.49
N LEU A 226 -10.25 -21.42 -12.94
CA LEU A 226 -10.36 -21.97 -11.57
C LEU A 226 -9.69 -23.33 -11.38
N LEU A 227 -9.68 -24.20 -12.39
CA LEU A 227 -8.96 -25.49 -12.32
C LEU A 227 -7.43 -25.34 -12.35
N GLN A 228 -6.94 -24.15 -12.71
CA GLN A 228 -5.52 -23.80 -12.79
C GLN A 228 -5.08 -22.93 -11.61
N LEU A 229 -5.96 -22.63 -10.64
CA LEU A 229 -5.70 -21.75 -9.51
C LEU A 229 -5.88 -22.49 -8.19
N ASP A 230 -4.88 -22.41 -7.31
CA ASP A 230 -5.10 -22.70 -5.90
C ASP A 230 -5.83 -21.52 -5.24
N LEU A 231 -7.12 -21.68 -4.93
CA LEU A 231 -7.93 -20.64 -4.30
C LEU A 231 -7.56 -20.36 -2.84
N SER A 232 -6.84 -21.27 -2.18
CA SER A 232 -6.32 -21.03 -0.83
C SER A 232 -5.01 -20.24 -0.87
N ARG A 233 -4.21 -20.39 -1.94
CA ARG A 233 -2.93 -19.67 -2.14
C ARG A 233 -2.77 -19.13 -3.56
N PRO A 234 -3.67 -18.23 -4.01
CA PRO A 234 -3.68 -17.75 -5.39
C PRO A 234 -2.40 -17.02 -5.76
N HIS A 235 -1.78 -16.29 -4.81
CA HIS A 235 -0.53 -15.58 -5.01
C HIS A 235 0.63 -16.47 -5.49
N GLN A 236 0.73 -17.71 -4.99
CA GLN A 236 1.77 -18.66 -5.42
C GLN A 236 1.53 -19.11 -6.86
N THR A 237 0.28 -19.46 -7.17
CA THR A 237 -0.07 -19.88 -8.53
C THR A 237 0.14 -18.74 -9.54
N LEU A 238 -0.28 -17.51 -9.19
CA LEU A 238 -0.06 -16.33 -10.01
C LEU A 238 1.43 -16.01 -10.18
N TYR A 239 2.25 -16.21 -9.16
CA TYR A 239 3.71 -16.07 -9.26
C TYR A 239 4.29 -17.05 -10.29
N GLN A 240 3.89 -18.34 -10.25
CA GLN A 240 4.33 -19.33 -11.24
C GLN A 240 3.85 -18.98 -12.66
N LEU A 241 2.61 -18.51 -12.80
CA LEU A 241 2.08 -18.05 -14.08
C LEU A 241 2.85 -16.84 -14.63
N SER A 242 3.34 -15.95 -13.76
CA SER A 242 4.13 -14.78 -14.19
C SER A 242 5.45 -15.18 -14.84
N LYS A 243 6.08 -16.27 -14.39
CA LYS A 243 7.31 -16.82 -15.01
C LYS A 243 7.04 -17.36 -16.42
N LYS A 244 5.81 -17.82 -16.70
CA LYS A 244 5.41 -18.36 -18.01
C LYS A 244 4.88 -17.31 -18.99
N TYR A 245 4.05 -16.39 -18.53
CA TYR A 245 3.36 -15.41 -19.39
C TYR A 245 3.99 -14.01 -19.37
N GLY A 246 5.00 -13.82 -18.52
CA GLY A 246 5.71 -12.56 -18.37
C GLY A 246 5.05 -11.61 -17.37
N PRO A 247 5.54 -10.36 -17.30
CA PRO A 247 5.21 -9.41 -16.23
C PRO A 247 3.79 -8.84 -16.29
N VAL A 248 3.10 -8.92 -17.43
CA VAL A 248 1.71 -8.47 -17.61
C VAL A 248 0.94 -9.59 -18.26
N PHE A 249 0.00 -10.19 -17.53
CA PHE A 249 -0.79 -11.31 -18.04
C PHE A 249 -2.21 -11.28 -17.50
N LYS A 250 -3.14 -11.93 -18.19
CA LYS A 250 -4.55 -12.05 -17.79
C LYS A 250 -4.86 -13.43 -17.23
N VAL A 251 -5.75 -13.47 -16.24
CA VAL A 251 -6.33 -14.68 -15.65
C VAL A 251 -7.82 -14.43 -15.45
N HIS A 252 -8.64 -15.46 -15.63
CA HIS A 252 -10.08 -15.40 -15.45
C HIS A 252 -10.48 -16.06 -14.14
N PHE A 253 -11.04 -15.27 -13.23
CA PHE A 253 -11.66 -15.74 -11.99
C PHE A 253 -13.15 -15.97 -12.29
N GLY A 254 -13.49 -17.21 -12.67
CA GLY A 254 -14.79 -17.52 -13.28
C GLY A 254 -15.01 -16.71 -14.55
N PRO A 255 -16.12 -15.96 -14.68
CA PRO A 255 -16.38 -15.11 -15.85
C PRO A 255 -15.56 -13.81 -15.86
N ARG A 256 -14.89 -13.46 -14.75
CA ARG A 256 -14.26 -12.15 -14.57
C ARG A 256 -12.81 -12.14 -15.04
N LYS A 257 -12.50 -11.27 -16.00
CA LYS A 257 -11.11 -10.99 -16.44
C LYS A 257 -10.37 -10.18 -15.37
N VAL A 258 -9.19 -10.67 -14.99
CA VAL A 258 -8.24 -10.02 -14.08
C VAL A 258 -6.89 -9.89 -14.78
N VAL A 259 -6.28 -8.71 -14.73
CA VAL A 259 -4.91 -8.48 -15.17
C VAL A 259 -3.99 -8.54 -13.96
N VAL A 260 -2.92 -9.33 -14.06
CA VAL A 260 -1.91 -9.47 -13.02
C VAL A 260 -0.65 -8.75 -13.47
N LEU A 261 -0.13 -7.91 -12.60
CA LEU A 261 1.11 -7.16 -12.81
C LEU A 261 2.19 -7.76 -11.91
N ALA A 262 3.29 -8.21 -12.52
CA ALA A 262 4.36 -8.91 -11.84
C ALA A 262 5.74 -8.27 -12.10
N GLY A 263 6.62 -8.39 -11.11
CA GLY A 263 7.96 -7.80 -11.08
C GLY A 263 7.96 -6.33 -10.66
N HIS A 264 9.06 -5.89 -10.04
CA HIS A 264 9.20 -4.56 -9.45
C HIS A 264 8.88 -3.44 -10.45
N LYS A 265 9.55 -3.45 -11.61
CA LYS A 265 9.42 -2.40 -12.63
C LYS A 265 7.97 -2.22 -13.11
N THR A 266 7.28 -3.32 -13.37
CA THR A 266 5.90 -3.31 -13.90
C THR A 266 4.90 -2.81 -12.86
N VAL A 267 5.02 -3.30 -11.62
CA VAL A 267 4.14 -2.88 -10.53
C VAL A 267 4.35 -1.40 -10.21
N LYS A 268 5.61 -0.95 -10.13
CA LYS A 268 5.94 0.46 -9.88
C LYS A 268 5.44 1.38 -10.99
N GLU A 269 5.66 1.01 -12.25
CA GLU A 269 5.17 1.77 -13.41
C GLU A 269 3.64 1.93 -13.38
N ALA A 270 2.89 0.86 -13.10
CA ALA A 270 1.44 0.93 -13.04
C ALA A 270 0.93 1.77 -11.85
N LEU A 271 1.45 1.51 -10.64
CA LEU A 271 0.93 2.14 -9.43
C LEU A 271 1.41 3.59 -9.23
N VAL A 272 2.62 3.91 -9.69
CA VAL A 272 3.23 5.24 -9.54
C VAL A 272 3.16 6.01 -10.84
N GLY A 273 3.70 5.46 -11.93
CA GLY A 273 3.74 6.13 -13.24
C GLY A 273 2.33 6.36 -13.81
N ASN A 274 1.45 5.37 -13.69
CA ASN A 274 0.08 5.40 -14.20
C ASN A 274 -0.96 5.42 -13.07
N ALA A 275 -0.65 6.14 -11.99
CA ALA A 275 -1.43 6.14 -10.74
C ALA A 275 -2.89 6.59 -10.92
N GLU A 276 -3.21 7.34 -11.98
CA GLU A 276 -4.60 7.72 -12.28
C GLU A 276 -5.37 6.57 -12.93
N GLN A 277 -4.74 5.88 -13.87
CA GLN A 277 -5.34 4.76 -14.60
C GLN A 277 -5.58 3.57 -13.67
N PHE A 278 -4.63 3.29 -12.77
CA PHE A 278 -4.68 2.15 -11.85
C PHE A 278 -5.09 2.52 -10.41
N GLY A 279 -5.55 3.75 -10.16
CA GLY A 279 -5.77 4.28 -8.81
C GLY A 279 -7.07 3.85 -8.12
N ASP A 280 -8.02 3.26 -8.85
CA ASP A 280 -9.30 2.83 -8.28
C ASP A 280 -9.19 1.45 -7.63
N ARG A 281 -10.00 1.21 -6.60
CA ARG A 281 -10.13 -0.09 -5.93
C ARG A 281 -11.18 -0.94 -6.61
N ASP A 282 -10.85 -2.21 -6.81
CA ASP A 282 -11.87 -3.21 -7.11
C ASP A 282 -12.52 -3.68 -5.81
N ILE A 283 -13.82 -3.43 -5.68
CA ILE A 283 -14.59 -3.80 -4.49
C ILE A 283 -15.31 -5.11 -4.81
N SER A 284 -14.72 -6.23 -4.42
CA SER A 284 -15.32 -7.55 -4.60
C SER A 284 -16.63 -7.69 -3.80
N PRO A 285 -17.49 -8.68 -4.13
CA PRO A 285 -18.75 -8.90 -3.40
C PRO A 285 -18.58 -8.96 -1.88
N ILE A 286 -17.58 -9.69 -1.37
CA ILE A 286 -17.34 -9.75 0.08
C ILE A 286 -16.92 -8.40 0.66
N PHE A 287 -16.09 -7.63 -0.03
CA PHE A 287 -15.67 -6.32 0.46
C PHE A 287 -16.82 -5.31 0.43
N TYR A 288 -17.71 -5.42 -0.55
CA TYR A 288 -18.95 -4.65 -0.59
C TYR A 288 -19.86 -5.03 0.58
N ASP A 289 -20.05 -6.32 0.87
CA ASP A 289 -20.86 -6.74 2.02
C ASP A 289 -20.34 -6.16 3.35
N ILE A 290 -19.01 -6.12 3.53
CA ILE A 290 -18.36 -5.63 4.75
C ILE A 290 -18.42 -4.10 4.88
N ASN A 291 -18.39 -3.34 3.78
CA ASN A 291 -18.21 -1.87 3.81
C ASN A 291 -19.35 -1.05 3.22
N GLN A 292 -20.23 -1.67 2.44
CA GLN A 292 -21.35 -1.02 1.76
C GLN A 292 -20.94 0.21 0.94
N GLY A 293 -19.72 0.22 0.37
CA GLY A 293 -19.16 1.34 -0.40
C GLY A 293 -18.69 2.55 0.41
N HIS A 294 -18.64 2.46 1.74
CA HIS A 294 -18.20 3.52 2.65
C HIS A 294 -16.79 3.28 3.18
N GLY A 295 -16.26 4.25 3.92
CA GLY A 295 -14.97 4.13 4.63
C GLY A 295 -13.76 4.50 3.77
N ILE A 296 -12.57 4.07 4.22
CA ILE A 296 -11.27 4.53 3.71
C ILE A 296 -10.64 3.51 2.75
N LEU A 297 -10.87 2.20 2.99
CA LEU A 297 -10.17 1.13 2.28
C LEU A 297 -10.93 0.66 1.03
N PHE A 298 -12.24 0.45 1.15
CA PHE A 298 -13.09 -0.15 0.12
C PHE A 298 -14.11 0.84 -0.47
N SER A 299 -13.63 2.03 -0.80
CA SER A 299 -14.39 3.10 -1.45
C SER A 299 -13.61 3.69 -2.64
N ASN A 300 -14.31 4.41 -3.52
CA ASN A 300 -13.75 5.09 -4.69
C ASN A 300 -14.29 6.52 -4.80
N GLY A 301 -13.78 7.30 -5.75
CA GLY A 301 -14.26 8.64 -6.02
C GLY A 301 -14.05 9.60 -4.84
N GLU A 302 -15.01 10.49 -4.61
CA GLU A 302 -14.88 11.55 -3.61
C GLU A 302 -14.92 11.02 -2.17
N THR A 303 -15.75 10.02 -1.88
CA THR A 303 -15.80 9.37 -0.56
C THR A 303 -14.42 8.89 -0.13
N TRP A 304 -13.71 8.18 -1.01
CA TRP A 304 -12.35 7.73 -0.70
C TRP A 304 -11.39 8.89 -0.50
N LYS A 305 -11.38 9.87 -1.41
CA LYS A 305 -10.45 11.01 -1.35
C LYS A 305 -10.61 11.76 -0.04
N GLU A 306 -11.84 12.05 0.36
CA GLU A 306 -12.11 12.81 1.58
C GLU A 306 -11.85 11.99 2.84
N MET A 307 -12.32 10.74 2.92
CA MET A 307 -12.07 9.89 4.10
C MET A 307 -10.59 9.58 4.27
N ARG A 308 -9.84 9.37 3.17
CA ARG A 308 -8.38 9.21 3.21
C ARG A 308 -7.69 10.49 3.69
N ARG A 309 -8.06 11.66 3.14
CA ARG A 309 -7.48 12.95 3.53
C ARG A 309 -7.73 13.22 5.01
N PHE A 310 -8.97 13.02 5.46
CA PHE A 310 -9.36 13.16 6.85
C PHE A 310 -8.54 12.24 7.76
N ALA A 311 -8.50 10.94 7.46
CA ALA A 311 -7.75 9.99 8.28
C ALA A 311 -6.25 10.29 8.32
N LEU A 312 -5.63 10.67 7.20
CA LEU A 312 -4.22 11.07 7.15
C LEU A 312 -3.93 12.31 8.00
N SER A 313 -4.78 13.34 7.92
CA SER A 313 -4.63 14.54 8.74
C SER A 313 -4.71 14.18 10.22
N THR A 314 -5.78 13.47 10.59
CA THR A 314 -6.04 13.07 11.97
C THR A 314 -4.90 12.19 12.52
N LEU A 315 -4.42 11.21 11.77
CA LEU A 315 -3.30 10.36 12.22
C LEU A 315 -2.02 11.15 12.45
N ARG A 316 -1.70 12.12 11.59
CA ARG A 316 -0.56 13.03 11.77
C ARG A 316 -0.74 13.94 13.00
N ASP A 317 -1.98 14.38 13.25
CA ASP A 317 -2.30 15.24 14.39
C ASP A 317 -2.20 14.45 15.70
N PHE A 318 -2.67 13.19 15.72
CA PHE A 318 -2.52 12.22 16.81
C PHE A 318 -1.15 11.53 16.87
N GLY A 319 -0.17 12.08 16.16
CA GLY A 319 1.22 11.81 16.42
C GLY A 319 1.92 10.88 15.45
N MET A 320 1.30 10.38 14.37
CA MET A 320 2.04 9.59 13.36
C MET A 320 3.30 10.35 12.90
N GLY A 321 4.48 9.86 13.30
CA GLY A 321 5.78 10.51 13.08
C GLY A 321 6.18 11.58 14.10
N LYS A 322 5.58 11.60 15.31
CA LYS A 322 5.85 12.53 16.42
C LYS A 322 5.97 11.77 17.74
N ARG A 323 6.61 12.41 18.74
CA ARG A 323 6.88 11.85 20.07
C ARG A 323 5.64 11.38 20.86
N MET A 324 4.48 12.02 20.68
CA MET A 324 3.27 11.71 21.45
C MET A 324 2.77 10.26 21.25
N ILE A 325 2.78 9.74 20.02
CA ILE A 325 2.35 8.36 19.78
C ILE A 325 3.44 7.36 20.14
N GLU A 326 4.71 7.76 20.06
CA GLU A 326 5.82 6.94 20.51
C GLU A 326 5.72 6.64 22.00
N ASP A 327 5.30 7.62 22.82
CA ASP A 327 5.05 7.39 24.24
C ASP A 327 3.92 6.38 24.48
N LYS A 328 2.85 6.44 23.70
CA LYS A 328 1.77 5.44 23.76
C LYS A 328 2.25 4.05 23.33
N ILE A 329 3.09 3.96 22.30
CA ILE A 329 3.64 2.68 21.83
C ILE A 329 4.57 2.09 22.87
N ALA A 330 5.42 2.90 23.49
CA ALA A 330 6.32 2.41 24.52
C ALA A 330 5.61 2.04 25.81
N GLU A 331 4.55 2.77 26.19
CA GLU A 331 3.66 2.35 27.27
C GLU A 331 3.08 0.96 26.97
N GLU A 332 2.57 0.75 25.76
CA GLU A 332 2.07 -0.56 25.33
C GLU A 332 3.15 -1.64 25.27
N CYS A 333 4.41 -1.29 24.92
CA CYS A 333 5.55 -2.20 24.99
C CYS A 333 5.76 -2.70 26.43
N ASN A 334 5.64 -1.83 27.43
CA ASN A 334 5.79 -2.24 28.83
C ASN A 334 4.70 -3.24 29.25
N TYR A 335 3.43 -2.99 28.88
CA TYR A 335 2.36 -3.95 29.14
C TYR A 335 2.59 -5.29 28.44
N LEU A 336 3.06 -5.25 27.18
CA LEU A 336 3.36 -6.45 26.43
C LEU A 336 4.51 -7.24 27.06
N ILE A 337 5.59 -6.57 27.47
CA ILE A 337 6.74 -7.16 28.15
C ILE A 337 6.29 -7.85 29.44
N GLN A 338 5.52 -7.18 30.30
CA GLN A 338 4.99 -7.78 31.54
C GLN A 338 4.21 -9.07 31.26
N LYS A 339 3.36 -9.08 30.24
CA LYS A 339 2.62 -10.30 29.86
C LYS A 339 3.51 -11.42 29.30
N PHE A 340 4.70 -11.09 28.77
CA PHE A 340 5.69 -12.09 28.38
C PHE A 340 6.44 -12.63 29.61
N GLU A 341 6.74 -11.78 30.60
CA GLU A 341 7.35 -12.18 31.87
C GLU A 341 6.48 -13.16 32.66
N ASP A 342 5.15 -12.97 32.65
CA ASP A 342 4.17 -13.88 33.29
C ASP A 342 4.30 -15.35 32.84
N HIS A 343 4.90 -15.60 31.68
CA HIS A 343 5.10 -16.95 31.16
C HIS A 343 6.36 -17.61 31.70
N GLU A 344 7.27 -16.86 32.36
CA GLU A 344 8.46 -17.37 33.04
C GLU A 344 9.34 -18.25 32.13
N GLY A 345 9.50 -17.85 30.85
CA GLY A 345 10.27 -18.60 29.86
C GLY A 345 9.60 -19.88 29.32
N ARG A 346 8.40 -20.23 29.77
CA ARG A 346 7.63 -21.38 29.25
C ARG A 346 7.13 -21.12 27.84
N ALA A 347 6.88 -22.18 27.06
CA ALA A 347 6.39 -22.06 25.70
C ALA A 347 4.92 -21.59 25.67
N PHE A 348 4.63 -20.52 24.93
CA PHE A 348 3.28 -19.94 24.80
C PHE A 348 2.99 -19.41 23.39
N ASP A 349 1.71 -19.18 23.09
CA ASP A 349 1.29 -18.58 21.81
C ASP A 349 1.40 -17.05 21.88
N THR A 350 2.38 -16.51 21.16
CA THR A 350 2.65 -15.06 21.08
C THR A 350 1.60 -14.30 20.28
N SER A 351 0.76 -15.00 19.51
CA SER A 351 -0.14 -14.41 18.51
C SER A 351 -1.19 -13.48 19.13
N ARG A 352 -1.77 -13.89 20.26
CA ARG A 352 -2.84 -13.11 20.91
C ARG A 352 -2.31 -11.82 21.50
N LEU A 353 -1.20 -11.88 22.22
CA LEU A 353 -0.59 -10.72 22.87
C LEU A 353 -0.10 -9.70 21.84
N ALA A 354 0.53 -10.14 20.75
CA ALA A 354 0.93 -9.25 19.66
C ALA A 354 -0.27 -8.53 19.03
N ASN A 355 -1.39 -9.25 18.82
CA ASN A 355 -2.63 -8.66 18.31
C ASN A 355 -3.24 -7.66 19.29
N TYR A 356 -3.21 -7.92 20.60
CA TYR A 356 -3.73 -6.99 21.61
C TYR A 356 -2.91 -5.71 21.66
N ALA A 357 -1.58 -5.82 21.66
CA ALA A 357 -0.70 -4.67 21.66
C ALA A 357 -0.97 -3.73 20.46
N THR A 358 -0.97 -4.26 19.23
CA THR A 358 -1.20 -3.42 18.04
C THR A 358 -2.64 -2.88 17.98
N SER A 359 -3.63 -3.67 18.42
CA SER A 359 -5.03 -3.23 18.54
C SER A 359 -5.20 -2.07 19.52
N ASN A 360 -4.42 -2.06 20.61
CA ASN A 360 -4.44 -0.97 21.59
C ASN A 360 -3.84 0.32 21.04
N ILE A 361 -2.77 0.24 20.24
CA ILE A 361 -2.21 1.43 19.58
C ILE A 361 -3.28 2.09 18.71
N ILE A 362 -3.92 1.34 17.81
CA ILE A 362 -4.95 1.92 16.95
C ILE A 362 -6.20 2.33 17.75
N SER A 363 -6.56 1.63 18.83
CA SER A 363 -7.66 2.06 19.72
C SER A 363 -7.37 3.39 20.39
N SER A 364 -6.14 3.60 20.87
CA SER A 364 -5.72 4.84 21.52
C SER A 364 -5.72 6.05 20.59
N ILE A 365 -5.61 5.83 19.28
CA ILE A 365 -5.69 6.85 18.24
C ILE A 365 -7.16 7.10 17.86
N VAL A 366 -7.92 6.02 17.71
CA VAL A 366 -9.28 6.07 17.16
C VAL A 366 -10.29 6.53 18.21
N TYR A 367 -10.28 5.88 19.37
CA TYR A 367 -11.19 6.15 20.49
C TYR A 367 -10.58 7.11 21.52
N GLY A 368 -9.25 7.30 21.50
CA GLY A 368 -8.54 8.12 22.48
C GLY A 368 -8.12 7.38 23.74
N SER A 369 -8.43 6.08 23.84
CA SER A 369 -8.11 5.24 25.00
C SER A 369 -7.63 3.85 24.59
N ARG A 370 -6.82 3.23 25.45
CA ARG A 370 -6.47 1.80 25.39
C ARG A 370 -7.51 0.97 26.16
N PHE A 371 -7.51 -0.34 25.91
CA PHE A 371 -8.25 -1.32 26.68
C PHE A 371 -7.30 -2.20 27.48
N ASP A 372 -7.78 -2.72 28.60
CA ASP A 372 -7.06 -3.76 29.33
C ASP A 372 -7.09 -5.08 28.55
N TYR A 373 -6.03 -5.89 28.66
CA TYR A 373 -5.93 -7.14 27.92
C TYR A 373 -6.96 -8.18 28.35
N ASP A 374 -7.51 -8.02 29.55
CA ASP A 374 -8.54 -8.88 30.13
C ASP A 374 -9.96 -8.34 29.87
N ASP A 375 -10.10 -7.17 29.22
CA ASP A 375 -11.41 -6.61 28.84
C ASP A 375 -12.11 -7.55 27.83
N PRO A 376 -13.29 -8.12 28.20
CA PRO A 376 -13.98 -9.07 27.33
C PRO A 376 -14.43 -8.48 26.00
N ARG A 377 -14.83 -7.20 25.98
CA ARG A 377 -15.24 -6.51 24.75
C ARG A 377 -14.06 -6.36 23.82
N PHE A 378 -12.91 -5.94 24.33
CA PHE A 378 -11.68 -5.81 23.57
C PHE A 378 -11.21 -7.14 23.00
N ILE A 379 -11.09 -8.17 23.84
CA ILE A 379 -10.72 -9.53 23.45
C ILE A 379 -11.62 -10.01 22.30
N ASN A 380 -12.93 -9.86 22.45
CA ASN A 380 -13.89 -10.29 21.43
C ASN A 380 -13.75 -9.48 20.15
N MET A 381 -13.53 -8.16 20.23
CA MET A 381 -13.37 -7.30 19.05
C MET A 381 -12.15 -7.70 18.23
N VAL A 382 -11.01 -7.91 18.89
CA VAL A 382 -9.75 -8.35 18.28
C VAL A 382 -9.87 -9.76 17.69
N ASN A 383 -10.42 -10.71 18.43
CA ASN A 383 -10.61 -12.08 17.95
C ASN A 383 -11.49 -12.15 16.70
N ARG A 384 -12.58 -11.37 16.66
CA ARG A 384 -13.47 -11.30 15.50
C ARG A 384 -12.81 -10.66 14.30
N VAL A 385 -11.97 -9.63 14.48
CA VAL A 385 -11.17 -9.05 13.38
C VAL A 385 -10.25 -10.08 12.76
N ASN A 386 -9.44 -10.76 13.59
CA ASN A 386 -8.52 -11.80 13.12
C ASN A 386 -9.27 -12.91 12.36
N GLU A 387 -10.41 -13.34 12.89
CA GLU A 387 -11.23 -14.37 12.24
C GLU A 387 -11.82 -13.90 10.91
N VAL A 388 -12.30 -12.65 10.82
CA VAL A 388 -12.80 -12.08 9.57
C VAL A 388 -11.70 -12.07 8.50
N ILE A 389 -10.49 -11.63 8.85
CA ILE A 389 -9.35 -11.56 7.90
C ILE A 389 -8.94 -12.96 7.42
N ARG A 390 -8.89 -13.94 8.33
CA ARG A 390 -8.65 -15.35 8.00
C ARG A 390 -9.73 -15.89 7.04
N LEU A 391 -11.00 -15.64 7.35
CA LEU A 391 -12.13 -16.11 6.54
C LEU A 391 -12.14 -15.46 5.16
N THR A 392 -11.84 -14.16 5.04
CA THR A 392 -11.82 -13.42 3.77
C THR A 392 -10.88 -14.05 2.74
N GLY A 393 -9.73 -14.58 3.16
CA GLY A 393 -8.79 -15.26 2.26
C GLY A 393 -9.12 -16.71 1.96
N SER A 394 -10.14 -17.30 2.59
CA SER A 394 -10.45 -18.72 2.43
C SER A 394 -11.09 -19.05 1.08
N ALA A 395 -10.81 -20.24 0.54
CA ALA A 395 -11.35 -20.69 -0.74
C ALA A 395 -12.89 -20.56 -0.88
N PRO A 396 -13.72 -20.85 0.13
CA PRO A 396 -15.17 -20.62 0.03
C PRO A 396 -15.55 -19.14 -0.18
N ILE A 397 -14.83 -18.19 0.42
CA ILE A 397 -15.07 -16.76 0.20
C ILE A 397 -14.56 -16.32 -1.17
N GLN A 398 -13.44 -16.88 -1.65
CA GLN A 398 -12.99 -16.63 -3.02
C GLN A 398 -14.03 -17.12 -4.04
N LEU A 399 -14.60 -18.31 -3.83
CA LEU A 399 -15.72 -18.82 -4.65
C LEU A 399 -16.94 -17.90 -4.60
N TYR A 400 -17.28 -17.33 -3.44
CA TYR A 400 -18.33 -16.32 -3.33
C TYR A 400 -18.04 -15.07 -4.19
N ASN A 401 -16.81 -14.57 -4.15
CA ASN A 401 -16.42 -13.41 -4.95
C ASN A 401 -16.51 -13.67 -6.47
N ILE A 402 -16.33 -14.92 -6.88
CA ILE A 402 -16.42 -15.33 -8.28
C ILE A 402 -17.89 -15.55 -8.69
N PHE A 403 -18.66 -16.23 -7.85
CA PHE A 403 -20.05 -16.60 -8.10
C PHE A 403 -20.96 -16.10 -6.97
N PRO A 404 -21.31 -14.80 -6.96
CA PRO A 404 -22.09 -14.21 -5.87
C PRO A 404 -23.49 -14.82 -5.73
N GLY A 405 -24.03 -15.43 -6.79
CA GLY A 405 -25.30 -16.17 -6.74
C GLY A 405 -25.32 -17.34 -5.74
N LEU A 406 -24.14 -17.86 -5.34
CA LEU A 406 -24.00 -18.93 -4.35
C LEU A 406 -24.02 -18.42 -2.89
N ALA A 407 -24.29 -17.13 -2.66
CA ALA A 407 -24.19 -16.47 -1.36
C ALA A 407 -24.84 -17.25 -0.19
N ASN A 408 -26.04 -17.79 -0.43
CA ASN A 408 -26.86 -18.43 0.60
C ASN A 408 -26.30 -19.80 1.05
N TRP A 409 -25.44 -20.44 0.26
CA TRP A 409 -24.88 -21.76 0.57
C TRP A 409 -23.51 -21.70 1.25
N ILE A 410 -22.88 -20.53 1.25
CA ILE A 410 -21.52 -20.36 1.77
C ILE A 410 -21.59 -20.00 3.26
N LYS A 411 -21.64 -21.01 4.12
CA LYS A 411 -21.70 -20.85 5.60
C LYS A 411 -20.60 -19.91 6.15
N LYS A 412 -19.39 -19.97 5.57
CA LYS A 412 -18.28 -19.07 5.96
C LYS A 412 -18.60 -17.60 5.72
N ARG A 413 -19.38 -17.26 4.68
CA ARG A 413 -19.86 -15.88 4.44
C ARG A 413 -20.81 -15.45 5.54
N GLN A 414 -21.78 -16.29 5.90
CA GLN A 414 -22.72 -16.00 6.98
C GLN A 414 -22.00 -15.79 8.32
N LEU A 415 -21.04 -16.65 8.64
CA LEU A 415 -20.18 -16.49 9.82
C LEU A 415 -19.41 -15.18 9.78
N LEU A 416 -18.73 -14.88 8.66
CA LEU A 416 -17.97 -13.64 8.48
C LEU A 416 -18.86 -12.42 8.70
N LEU A 417 -20.03 -12.35 8.06
CA LEU A 417 -20.96 -11.21 8.20
C LEU A 417 -21.53 -11.09 9.61
N LYS A 418 -21.76 -12.20 10.30
CA LYS A 418 -22.15 -12.20 11.72
C LYS A 418 -21.05 -11.56 12.58
N GLN A 419 -19.79 -11.92 12.36
CA GLN A 419 -18.67 -11.35 13.12
C GLN A 419 -18.48 -9.85 12.83
N VAL A 420 -18.60 -9.45 11.56
CA VAL A 420 -18.58 -8.03 11.17
C VAL A 420 -19.72 -7.27 11.85
N ALA A 421 -20.96 -7.77 11.80
CA ALA A 421 -22.10 -7.13 12.44
C ALA A 421 -21.97 -7.04 13.98
N MET A 422 -21.32 -8.01 14.63
CA MET A 422 -21.00 -7.94 16.06
C MET A 422 -19.97 -6.84 16.35
N ASN A 423 -18.88 -6.77 15.59
CA ASN A 423 -17.89 -5.70 15.74
C ASN A 423 -18.48 -4.31 15.46
N LEU A 424 -19.32 -4.16 14.44
CA LEU A 424 -19.97 -2.89 14.14
C LEU A 424 -20.91 -2.44 15.28
N ARG A 425 -21.57 -3.38 15.98
CA ARG A 425 -22.35 -3.07 17.18
C ARG A 425 -21.47 -2.56 18.30
N ASP A 426 -20.41 -3.29 18.65
CA ASP A 426 -19.48 -2.84 19.69
C ASP A 426 -18.86 -1.48 19.37
N MET A 427 -18.49 -1.21 18.11
CA MET A 427 -17.99 0.09 17.67
C MET A 427 -19.05 1.20 17.77
N THR A 428 -20.30 0.89 17.44
CA THR A 428 -21.41 1.85 17.57
C THR A 428 -21.61 2.26 19.02
N ASP A 429 -21.57 1.28 19.93
CA ASP A 429 -21.69 1.53 21.37
C ASP A 429 -20.51 2.38 21.89
N LEU A 430 -19.29 2.17 21.40
CA LEU A 430 -18.12 3.01 21.72
C LEU A 430 -18.31 4.44 21.22
N ILE A 431 -18.78 4.61 19.99
CA ILE A 431 -19.04 5.93 19.40
C ILE A 431 -20.11 6.65 20.23
N GLN A 432 -21.13 5.96 20.71
CA GLN A 432 -22.17 6.57 21.53
C GLN A 432 -21.62 7.07 22.87
N GLN A 433 -20.82 6.26 23.56
CA GLN A 433 -20.14 6.66 24.80
C GLN A 433 -19.24 7.90 24.60
N LEU A 434 -18.54 7.97 23.46
CA LEU A 434 -17.72 9.12 23.10
C LEU A 434 -18.55 10.36 22.76
N LYS A 435 -19.70 10.21 22.09
CA LYS A 435 -20.65 11.31 21.83
C LYS A 435 -21.14 11.93 23.14
N ASP A 436 -21.50 11.11 24.13
CA ASP A 436 -22.05 11.57 25.41
C ASP A 436 -21.05 12.42 26.23
N THR A 437 -19.76 12.26 25.95
CA THR A 437 -18.64 12.91 26.65
C THR A 437 -17.84 13.84 25.73
N LEU A 438 -18.39 14.20 24.57
CA LEU A 438 -17.71 15.02 23.56
C LEU A 438 -17.45 16.44 24.08
N ASN A 439 -16.19 16.87 24.03
CA ASN A 439 -15.78 18.23 24.38
C ASN A 439 -15.15 18.93 23.16
N PRO A 440 -15.74 20.03 22.64
CA PRO A 440 -15.18 20.78 21.50
C PRO A 440 -13.77 21.33 21.71
N GLY A 441 -13.36 21.54 22.97
CA GLY A 441 -12.03 22.04 23.32
C GLY A 441 -10.93 20.98 23.36
N VAL A 442 -11.28 19.69 23.40
CA VAL A 442 -10.33 18.57 23.51
C VAL A 442 -10.75 17.43 22.58
N CYS A 443 -10.00 17.22 21.49
CA CYS A 443 -10.21 16.05 20.63
C CYS A 443 -9.41 14.86 21.17
N ARG A 444 -10.09 13.82 21.68
CA ARG A 444 -9.43 12.64 22.28
C ARG A 444 -8.89 11.66 21.25
N GLY A 445 -9.56 11.56 20.10
CA GLY A 445 -9.21 10.63 19.03
C GLY A 445 -9.94 10.93 17.74
N LEU A 446 -9.80 10.03 16.77
CA LEU A 446 -10.39 10.19 15.43
C LEU A 446 -11.91 10.33 15.46
N VAL A 447 -12.61 9.65 16.37
CA VAL A 447 -14.06 9.76 16.53
C VAL A 447 -14.47 11.20 16.84
N ASP A 448 -13.89 11.82 17.87
CA ASP A 448 -14.19 13.19 18.25
C ASP A 448 -13.93 14.16 17.10
N CYS A 449 -12.78 14.02 16.43
CA CYS A 449 -12.40 14.90 15.33
C CYS A 449 -13.35 14.76 14.13
N PHE A 450 -13.91 13.56 13.90
CA PHE A 450 -14.95 13.36 12.89
C PHE A 450 -16.27 14.03 13.31
N LEU A 451 -16.70 13.83 14.56
CA LEU A 451 -17.94 14.40 15.10
C LEU A 451 -17.90 15.93 15.09
N LEU A 452 -16.78 16.54 15.51
CA LEU A 452 -16.60 17.99 15.49
C LEU A 452 -16.56 18.55 14.07
N ARG A 453 -15.96 17.83 13.11
CA ARG A 453 -15.98 18.23 11.70
C ARG A 453 -17.38 18.15 11.10
N LYS A 454 -18.13 17.10 11.42
CA LYS A 454 -19.54 16.95 11.04
C LYS A 454 -20.37 18.11 11.61
N GLN A 455 -20.20 18.44 12.89
CA GLN A 455 -20.92 19.54 13.53
C GLN A 455 -20.61 20.89 12.86
N LYS A 456 -19.32 21.20 12.62
CA LYS A 456 -18.91 22.43 11.92
C LYS A 456 -19.51 22.55 10.53
N ALA A 457 -19.62 21.46 9.78
CA ALA A 457 -20.22 21.46 8.45
C ALA A 457 -21.73 21.81 8.53
N VAL A 458 -22.44 21.20 9.49
CA VAL A 458 -23.86 21.48 9.75
C VAL A 458 -24.06 22.94 10.17
N ASP A 459 -23.26 23.45 11.11
CA ASP A 459 -23.33 24.83 11.61
C ASP A 459 -23.06 25.86 10.51
N SER A 460 -22.22 25.51 9.53
CA SER A 460 -21.90 26.35 8.37
C SER A 460 -22.95 26.28 7.25
N GLY A 461 -24.07 25.57 7.47
CA GLY A 461 -25.12 25.37 6.46
C GLY A 461 -24.71 24.46 5.29
N VAL A 462 -23.58 23.75 5.41
CA VAL A 462 -23.09 22.83 4.38
C VAL A 462 -23.66 21.44 4.65
N ILE A 463 -24.53 20.96 3.76
CA ILE A 463 -24.96 19.57 3.77
C ILE A 463 -23.80 18.72 3.22
N ASP A 464 -22.90 18.32 4.11
CA ASP A 464 -21.82 17.40 3.75
C ASP A 464 -22.34 15.95 3.80
N SER A 465 -22.62 15.40 2.62
CA SER A 465 -23.11 14.03 2.47
C SER A 465 -22.08 12.97 2.85
N LEU A 466 -20.79 13.33 2.95
CA LEU A 466 -19.69 12.40 3.23
C LEU A 466 -19.47 12.20 4.72
N TYR A 467 -19.71 13.20 5.58
CA TYR A 467 -19.58 13.10 7.04
C TYR A 467 -20.83 12.50 7.71
N ASN A 468 -21.17 11.27 7.33
CA ASN A 468 -22.30 10.52 7.88
C ASN A 468 -21.85 9.38 8.80
N GLU A 469 -22.81 8.79 9.53
CA GLU A 469 -22.52 7.75 10.53
C GLU A 469 -21.97 6.47 9.92
N LYS A 470 -22.43 6.08 8.72
CA LYS A 470 -21.90 4.91 8.02
C LYS A 470 -20.43 5.12 7.66
N ASN A 471 -20.07 6.27 7.10
CA ASN A 471 -18.68 6.58 6.76
C ASN A 471 -17.79 6.62 8.00
N LEU A 472 -18.25 7.17 9.13
CA LEU A 472 -17.53 7.07 10.39
C LEU A 472 -17.32 5.60 10.76
N LEU A 473 -18.41 4.85 10.93
CA LEU A 473 -18.38 3.48 11.41
C LEU A 473 -17.49 2.54 10.57
N TYR A 474 -17.63 2.59 9.23
CA TYR A 474 -16.80 1.78 8.33
C TYR A 474 -15.35 2.27 8.27
N SER A 475 -15.09 3.58 8.44
CA SER A 475 -13.71 4.09 8.57
C SER A 475 -13.04 3.57 9.83
N LEU A 476 -13.74 3.54 10.96
CA LEU A 476 -13.23 2.97 12.22
C LEU A 476 -12.95 1.47 12.07
N SER A 477 -13.88 0.74 11.46
CA SER A 477 -13.71 -0.69 11.17
C SER A 477 -12.49 -0.95 10.26
N ASN A 478 -12.28 -0.12 9.24
CA ASN A 478 -11.10 -0.22 8.36
C ASN A 478 -9.80 0.03 9.10
N LEU A 479 -9.74 1.09 9.92
CA LEU A 479 -8.53 1.45 10.67
C LEU A 479 -8.21 0.39 11.72
N PHE A 480 -9.21 -0.01 12.52
CA PHE A 480 -9.04 -1.03 13.56
C PHE A 480 -8.60 -2.36 12.95
N GLY A 481 -9.27 -2.83 11.89
CA GLY A 481 -8.92 -4.08 11.22
C GLY A 481 -7.51 -4.07 10.60
N ALA A 482 -7.17 -3.00 9.87
CA ALA A 482 -5.87 -2.90 9.19
C ALA A 482 -4.70 -2.71 10.17
N GLY A 483 -4.86 -1.86 11.19
CA GLY A 483 -3.83 -1.57 12.20
C GLY A 483 -3.57 -2.72 13.17
N THR A 484 -4.55 -3.61 13.37
CA THR A 484 -4.42 -4.78 14.24
C THR A 484 -3.60 -5.89 13.57
N ASP A 485 -4.14 -6.49 12.51
CA ASP A 485 -3.68 -7.79 12.00
C ASP A 485 -2.33 -7.70 11.28
N THR A 486 -2.14 -6.69 10.43
CA THR A 486 -0.94 -6.62 9.56
C THR A 486 0.33 -6.33 10.35
N THR A 487 0.27 -5.42 11.32
CA THR A 487 1.38 -5.10 12.23
C THR A 487 1.68 -6.30 13.13
N ALA A 488 0.66 -6.92 13.72
CA ALA A 488 0.84 -8.08 14.60
C ALA A 488 1.40 -9.29 13.83
N ALA A 489 0.93 -9.54 12.61
CA ALA A 489 1.47 -10.58 11.74
C ALA A 489 2.96 -10.36 11.46
N THR A 490 3.39 -9.11 11.22
CA THR A 490 4.79 -8.78 11.02
C THR A 490 5.62 -9.03 12.28
N LEU A 491 5.13 -8.62 13.46
CA LEU A 491 5.80 -8.89 14.73
C LEU A 491 5.92 -10.40 14.99
N ARG A 492 4.86 -11.17 14.74
CA ARG A 492 4.87 -12.63 14.89
C ARG A 492 5.88 -13.29 13.95
N TRP A 493 6.00 -12.83 12.70
CA TRP A 493 7.08 -13.25 11.80
C TRP A 493 8.45 -12.91 12.36
N GLY A 494 8.62 -11.70 12.89
CA GLY A 494 9.86 -11.27 13.53
C GLY A 494 10.28 -12.21 14.66
N LEU A 495 9.38 -12.49 15.61
CA LEU A 495 9.66 -13.39 16.73
C LEU A 495 9.98 -14.82 16.26
N LEU A 496 9.21 -15.35 15.31
CA LEU A 496 9.43 -16.69 14.75
C LEU A 496 10.79 -16.78 14.03
N LEU A 497 11.14 -15.77 13.24
CA LEU A 497 12.41 -15.72 12.51
C LEU A 497 13.60 -15.55 13.46
N MET A 498 13.45 -14.77 14.54
CA MET A 498 14.49 -14.67 15.58
C MET A 498 14.72 -16.01 16.28
N ALA A 499 13.66 -16.74 16.61
CA ALA A 499 13.77 -18.07 17.20
C ALA A 499 14.35 -19.12 16.23
N LYS A 500 14.10 -18.96 14.91
CA LYS A 500 14.63 -19.86 13.87
C LYS A 500 16.08 -19.58 13.50
N TYR A 501 16.52 -18.32 13.58
CA TYR A 501 17.86 -17.88 13.19
C TYR A 501 18.58 -17.24 14.38
N PRO A 502 19.07 -18.04 15.35
CA PRO A 502 19.66 -17.53 16.59
C PRO A 502 20.85 -16.59 16.34
N ARG A 503 21.67 -16.86 15.32
CA ARG A 503 22.83 -16.02 14.98
C ARG A 503 22.44 -14.61 14.54
N ILE A 504 21.33 -14.48 13.81
CA ILE A 504 20.80 -13.17 13.43
C ILE A 504 20.24 -12.47 14.68
N GLN A 505 19.54 -13.21 15.53
CA GLN A 505 19.06 -12.69 16.81
C GLN A 505 20.21 -12.20 17.69
N ASP A 506 21.33 -12.93 17.77
CA ASP A 506 22.53 -12.53 18.53
C ASP A 506 23.09 -11.20 18.02
N GLN A 507 23.18 -11.01 16.69
CA GLN A 507 23.66 -9.77 16.08
C GLN A 507 22.72 -8.59 16.34
N VAL A 508 21.40 -8.80 16.27
CA VAL A 508 20.40 -7.79 16.65
C VAL A 508 20.58 -7.39 18.11
N GLN A 509 20.67 -8.38 19.00
CA GLN A 509 20.81 -8.16 20.44
C GLN A 509 22.13 -7.46 20.79
N GLN A 510 23.22 -7.79 20.10
CA GLN A 510 24.52 -7.13 20.25
C GLN A 510 24.45 -5.65 19.83
N GLU A 511 23.86 -5.35 18.67
CA GLU A 511 23.71 -3.97 18.20
C GLU A 511 22.85 -3.14 19.17
N LEU A 512 21.73 -3.71 19.64
CA LEU A 512 20.88 -3.07 20.65
C LEU A 512 21.63 -2.80 21.95
N SER A 513 22.38 -3.78 22.47
CA SER A 513 23.16 -3.61 23.71
C SER A 513 24.25 -2.55 23.58
N MET A 514 24.89 -2.42 22.41
CA MET A 514 25.93 -1.41 22.18
C MET A 514 25.38 0.01 22.04
N VAL A 515 24.28 0.18 21.31
CA VAL A 515 23.76 1.52 20.93
C VAL A 515 22.72 2.05 21.91
N VAL A 516 21.87 1.17 22.43
CA VAL A 516 20.80 1.51 23.36
C VAL A 516 21.21 1.13 24.78
N GLY A 517 21.75 -0.08 24.99
CA GLY A 517 22.00 -0.60 26.33
C GLY A 517 20.69 -0.91 27.04
N ASN A 518 20.57 -0.50 28.31
CA ASN A 518 19.40 -0.82 29.16
C ASN A 518 18.34 0.29 29.23
N ARG A 519 18.57 1.44 28.59
CA ARG A 519 17.53 2.49 28.53
C ARG A 519 16.40 2.04 27.60
N ARG A 520 15.23 2.67 27.79
CA ARG A 520 14.09 2.52 26.87
C ARG A 520 14.50 2.87 25.43
N VAL A 521 14.04 2.04 24.49
CA VAL A 521 14.21 2.28 23.04
C VAL A 521 13.31 3.44 22.58
N CYS A 522 13.87 4.30 21.74
CA CYS A 522 13.18 5.44 21.12
C CYS A 522 13.27 5.36 19.59
N VAL A 523 12.34 6.01 18.88
CA VAL A 523 12.29 5.97 17.41
C VAL A 523 13.56 6.53 16.78
N GLU A 524 14.16 7.55 17.41
CA GLU A 524 15.41 8.16 16.95
C GLU A 524 16.60 7.21 16.98
N ASP A 525 16.54 6.12 17.76
CA ASP A 525 17.62 5.12 17.84
C ASP A 525 17.80 4.37 16.52
N ARG A 526 16.72 4.25 15.74
CA ARG A 526 16.71 3.53 14.47
C ARG A 526 17.83 3.95 13.52
N LYS A 527 18.17 5.25 13.47
CA LYS A 527 19.22 5.77 12.59
C LYS A 527 20.63 5.24 12.93
N ASN A 528 20.80 4.75 14.16
CA ASN A 528 22.04 4.20 14.70
C ASN A 528 22.00 2.68 14.82
N LEU A 529 20.93 2.03 14.35
CA LEU A 529 20.73 0.58 14.40
C LEU A 529 20.57 0.00 12.98
N PRO A 530 21.59 0.15 12.11
CA PRO A 530 21.49 -0.26 10.71
C PRO A 530 21.20 -1.76 10.54
N TYR A 531 21.77 -2.62 11.38
CA TYR A 531 21.53 -4.07 11.28
C TYR A 531 20.12 -4.45 11.73
N VAL A 532 19.63 -3.89 12.85
CA VAL A 532 18.24 -4.08 13.28
C VAL A 532 17.26 -3.58 12.23
N ASP A 533 17.51 -2.41 11.63
CA ASP A 533 16.62 -1.89 10.58
C ASP A 533 16.63 -2.80 9.34
N ALA A 534 17.80 -3.33 8.96
CA ALA A 534 17.91 -4.32 7.88
C ALA A 534 17.13 -5.61 8.19
N VAL A 535 17.22 -6.12 9.43
CA VAL A 535 16.46 -7.30 9.89
C VAL A 535 14.96 -7.06 9.83
N ILE A 536 14.47 -5.91 10.30
CA ILE A 536 13.04 -5.55 10.23
C ILE A 536 12.56 -5.50 8.79
N HIS A 537 13.33 -4.91 7.88
CA HIS A 537 12.99 -4.87 6.47
C HIS A 537 12.96 -6.27 5.84
N GLU A 538 13.92 -7.12 6.17
CA GLU A 538 13.95 -8.50 5.70
C GLU A 538 12.77 -9.33 6.25
N ILE A 539 12.35 -9.09 7.50
CA ILE A 539 11.14 -9.69 8.09
C ILE A 539 9.91 -9.30 7.25
N GLN A 540 9.77 -8.03 6.88
CA GLN A 540 8.65 -7.57 6.06
C GLN A 540 8.69 -8.12 4.64
N ARG A 541 9.89 -8.22 4.04
CA ARG A 541 10.08 -8.77 2.69
C ARG A 541 9.68 -10.25 2.64
N LEU A 542 10.22 -11.06 3.55
CA LEU A 542 9.97 -12.50 3.58
C LEU A 542 8.57 -12.84 4.09
N GLY A 543 8.08 -12.12 5.11
CA GLY A 543 6.73 -12.29 5.64
C GLY A 543 5.65 -11.99 4.61
N ASN A 544 5.90 -11.07 3.66
CA ASN A 544 5.05 -10.78 2.50
C ASN A 544 3.55 -10.69 2.85
N ILE A 545 3.23 -9.87 3.85
CA ILE A 545 1.95 -9.91 4.59
C ILE A 545 0.72 -9.79 3.67
N VAL A 546 0.76 -8.97 2.62
CA VAL A 546 -0.37 -8.77 1.69
C VAL A 546 0.07 -9.13 0.26
N PRO A 547 0.16 -10.42 -0.08
CA PRO A 547 0.94 -10.92 -1.22
C PRO A 547 0.42 -10.50 -2.60
N MET A 548 -0.85 -10.13 -2.70
CA MET A 548 -1.52 -9.69 -3.94
C MET A 548 -1.93 -8.21 -3.90
N ALA A 549 -1.41 -7.46 -2.92
CA ALA A 549 -1.96 -6.17 -2.51
C ALA A 549 -3.48 -6.24 -2.28
N VAL A 550 -4.11 -5.07 -2.12
CA VAL A 550 -5.57 -4.96 -2.25
C VAL A 550 -5.90 -4.81 -3.74
N PRO A 551 -6.93 -5.49 -4.28
CA PRO A 551 -7.30 -5.37 -5.69
C PRO A 551 -7.52 -3.93 -6.17
N HIS A 552 -6.99 -3.61 -7.36
CA HIS A 552 -7.24 -2.37 -8.09
C HIS A 552 -8.21 -2.61 -9.25
N LYS A 553 -8.75 -1.55 -9.83
CA LYS A 553 -9.43 -1.59 -11.14
C LYS A 553 -8.98 -0.42 -12.00
N THR A 554 -9.00 -0.60 -13.31
CA THR A 554 -8.70 0.49 -14.24
C THR A 554 -9.82 1.54 -14.22
N ALA A 555 -9.46 2.81 -14.03
CA ALA A 555 -10.42 3.93 -14.03
C ALA A 555 -10.87 4.32 -15.45
N ARG A 556 -10.06 3.98 -16.45
CA ARG A 556 -10.27 4.23 -17.89
C ARG A 556 -9.54 3.15 -18.70
N ASP A 557 -9.83 3.10 -19.99
CA ASP A 557 -9.05 2.31 -20.93
C ASP A 557 -7.58 2.73 -20.87
N VAL A 558 -6.66 1.77 -20.90
CA VAL A 558 -5.23 2.02 -20.80
C VAL A 558 -4.45 1.13 -21.76
N GLU A 559 -3.53 1.73 -22.51
CA GLU A 559 -2.45 1.03 -23.20
C GLU A 559 -1.27 0.92 -22.24
N PHE A 560 -0.93 -0.29 -21.82
CA PHE A 560 0.12 -0.55 -20.84
C PHE A 560 1.06 -1.64 -21.34
N ARG A 561 2.34 -1.30 -21.52
CA ARG A 561 3.37 -2.20 -22.06
C ARG A 561 2.98 -2.90 -23.37
N GLY A 562 2.33 -2.15 -24.27
CA GLY A 562 1.87 -2.64 -25.57
C GLY A 562 0.61 -3.51 -25.50
N TYR A 563 -0.08 -3.54 -24.36
CA TYR A 563 -1.35 -4.22 -24.18
C TYR A 563 -2.48 -3.25 -23.88
N PHE A 564 -3.62 -3.49 -24.52
CA PHE A 564 -4.86 -2.80 -24.23
C PHE A 564 -5.56 -3.44 -23.02
N ILE A 565 -5.90 -2.62 -22.02
CA ILE A 565 -6.67 -3.02 -20.84
C ILE A 565 -7.89 -2.10 -20.75
N GLU A 566 -9.07 -2.70 -20.85
CA GLU A 566 -10.36 -2.01 -20.81
C GLU A 566 -10.63 -1.38 -19.43
N LYS A 567 -11.35 -0.27 -19.41
CA LYS A 567 -11.88 0.36 -18.19
C LYS A 567 -12.65 -0.64 -17.32
N GLY A 568 -12.45 -0.56 -16.01
CA GLY A 568 -13.13 -1.41 -15.03
C GLY A 568 -12.53 -2.80 -14.90
N THR A 569 -11.50 -3.14 -15.67
CA THR A 569 -10.77 -4.41 -15.52
C THR A 569 -10.10 -4.45 -14.15
N THR A 570 -10.28 -5.55 -13.41
CA THR A 570 -9.58 -5.78 -12.13
C THR A 570 -8.10 -5.98 -12.38
N VAL A 571 -7.27 -5.37 -11.53
CA VAL A 571 -5.82 -5.42 -11.60
C VAL A 571 -5.27 -5.90 -10.25
N PHE A 572 -4.43 -6.94 -10.28
CA PHE A 572 -3.69 -7.43 -9.12
C PHE A 572 -2.21 -7.03 -9.25
N PRO A 573 -1.74 -6.04 -8.48
CA PRO A 573 -0.31 -5.82 -8.28
C PRO A 573 0.24 -6.96 -7.41
N LEU A 574 0.96 -7.90 -8.02
CA LEU A 574 1.43 -9.09 -7.34
C LEU A 574 2.70 -8.79 -6.54
N LEU A 575 2.55 -8.27 -5.31
CA LEU A 575 3.67 -7.93 -4.43
C LEU A 575 4.60 -9.12 -4.15
N THR A 576 4.07 -10.34 -4.13
CA THR A 576 4.87 -11.57 -4.06
C THR A 576 5.96 -11.61 -5.14
N SER A 577 5.63 -11.22 -6.37
CA SER A 577 6.61 -11.19 -7.46
C SER A 577 7.62 -10.05 -7.38
N VAL A 578 7.35 -9.03 -6.55
CA VAL A 578 8.25 -7.90 -6.30
C VAL A 578 9.21 -8.26 -5.17
N LEU A 579 8.69 -8.78 -4.05
CA LEU A 579 9.48 -9.12 -2.86
C LEU A 579 10.33 -10.39 -3.05
N TYR A 580 10.05 -11.17 -4.09
CA TYR A 580 10.85 -12.32 -4.55
C TYR A 580 11.42 -12.14 -5.96
N ASP A 581 11.52 -10.90 -6.47
CA ASP A 581 12.11 -10.63 -7.78
C ASP A 581 13.62 -10.97 -7.76
N GLU A 582 14.01 -12.02 -8.46
CA GLU A 582 15.41 -12.50 -8.58
C GLU A 582 16.35 -11.45 -9.22
N ASN A 583 15.81 -10.41 -9.87
CA ASN A 583 16.63 -9.31 -10.40
C ASN A 583 16.90 -8.22 -9.34
N GLU A 584 16.17 -8.23 -8.23
CA GLU A 584 16.22 -7.20 -7.19
C GLU A 584 16.76 -7.73 -5.85
N TRP A 585 16.70 -9.04 -5.64
CA TRP A 585 17.16 -9.71 -4.42
C TRP A 585 18.09 -10.86 -4.77
N GLU A 586 19.30 -10.88 -4.22
CA GLU A 586 20.32 -11.88 -4.50
C GLU A 586 19.89 -13.28 -4.04
N THR A 587 19.24 -13.36 -2.89
CA THR A 587 18.78 -14.61 -2.28
C THR A 587 17.30 -14.52 -1.89
N PRO A 588 16.37 -14.41 -2.86
CA PRO A 588 14.99 -14.01 -2.60
C PRO A 588 14.24 -14.96 -1.67
N HIS A 589 14.57 -16.25 -1.66
CA HIS A 589 13.86 -17.26 -0.88
C HIS A 589 14.48 -17.57 0.49
N THR A 590 15.55 -16.89 0.87
CA THR A 590 16.20 -17.04 2.18
C THR A 590 16.03 -15.78 3.02
N PHE A 591 16.00 -15.94 4.33
CA PHE A 591 16.03 -14.81 5.26
C PHE A 591 17.46 -14.25 5.34
N ASN A 592 17.70 -13.12 4.69
CA ASN A 592 19.03 -12.52 4.58
C ASN A 592 19.00 -10.99 4.81
N PRO A 593 19.34 -10.51 6.01
CA PRO A 593 19.40 -9.08 6.32
C PRO A 593 20.37 -8.28 5.43
N SER A 594 21.39 -8.93 4.85
CA SER A 594 22.35 -8.25 3.98
C SER A 594 21.74 -7.69 2.69
N HIS A 595 20.52 -8.09 2.31
CA HIS A 595 19.78 -7.43 1.23
C HIS A 595 19.54 -5.92 1.47
N PHE A 596 19.61 -5.48 2.72
CA PHE A 596 19.38 -4.11 3.16
C PHE A 596 20.63 -3.46 3.76
N LEU A 597 21.83 -4.03 3.51
CA LEU A 597 23.10 -3.48 3.99
C LEU A 597 24.04 -3.25 2.80
N ASP A 598 24.80 -2.16 2.83
CA ASP A 598 25.92 -1.98 1.93
C ASP A 598 27.18 -2.73 2.42
N LYS A 599 28.28 -2.59 1.68
CA LYS A 599 29.57 -3.23 2.01
C LYS A 599 30.18 -2.76 3.33
N ASP A 600 29.77 -1.58 3.80
CA ASP A 600 30.24 -0.98 5.06
C ASP A 600 29.29 -1.31 6.23
N GLY A 601 28.23 -2.08 5.99
CA GLY A 601 27.22 -2.43 6.99
C GLY A 601 26.23 -1.30 7.29
N LYS A 602 26.14 -0.27 6.43
CA LYS A 602 25.11 0.77 6.58
C LYS A 602 23.80 0.32 5.95
N PHE A 603 22.70 0.73 6.55
CA PHE A 603 21.38 0.44 6.03
C PHE A 603 21.16 1.10 4.66
N ILE A 604 20.70 0.32 3.69
CA ILE A 604 20.28 0.79 2.37
C ILE A 604 18.82 0.45 2.11
N LYS A 605 18.05 1.48 1.72
CA LYS A 605 16.68 1.29 1.28
C LYS A 605 16.65 0.79 -0.16
N ARG A 606 15.97 -0.32 -0.39
CA ARG A 606 15.75 -0.89 -1.74
C ARG A 606 14.44 -0.38 -2.33
N ASP A 607 14.46 0.03 -3.60
CA ASP A 607 13.24 0.49 -4.30
C ASP A 607 12.20 -0.63 -4.48
N ALA A 608 12.66 -1.87 -4.65
CA ALA A 608 11.81 -3.06 -4.73
C ALA A 608 11.15 -3.43 -3.37
N PHE A 609 11.53 -2.76 -2.28
CA PHE A 609 10.89 -2.95 -0.98
C PHE A 609 9.52 -2.25 -0.94
N MET A 610 8.47 -2.98 -1.34
CA MET A 610 7.10 -2.46 -1.43
C MET A 610 6.06 -3.27 -0.62
N PRO A 611 6.30 -3.63 0.66
CA PRO A 611 5.30 -4.36 1.46
C PRO A 611 4.03 -3.54 1.73
N PHE A 612 4.12 -2.21 1.64
CA PHE A 612 3.01 -1.27 1.83
C PHE A 612 2.32 -0.84 0.52
N SER A 613 2.60 -1.54 -0.59
CA SER A 613 2.21 -1.15 -1.95
C SER A 613 2.82 0.22 -2.35
N ALA A 614 2.31 0.85 -3.40
CA ALA A 614 2.82 2.13 -3.91
C ALA A 614 1.69 3.00 -4.52
N GLY A 615 2.02 4.25 -4.82
CA GLY A 615 1.14 5.18 -5.53
C GLY A 615 0.02 5.77 -4.67
N ARG A 616 -1.04 6.29 -5.33
CA ARG A 616 -2.15 7.03 -4.67
C ARG A 616 -2.86 6.24 -3.58
N ARG A 617 -2.84 4.91 -3.68
CA ARG A 617 -3.51 3.97 -2.76
C ARG A 617 -2.53 3.24 -1.83
N MET A 618 -1.29 3.72 -1.72
CA MET A 618 -0.31 3.20 -0.76
C MET A 618 -0.88 3.19 0.66
N CYS A 619 -0.35 2.28 1.49
CA CYS A 619 -0.82 2.10 2.86
C CYS A 619 -0.89 3.43 3.60
N LEU A 620 -2.05 3.72 4.16
CA LEU A 620 -2.29 4.94 4.93
C LEU A 620 -1.54 4.94 6.27
N GLY A 621 -1.37 3.75 6.85
CA GLY A 621 -0.74 3.56 8.16
C GLY A 621 0.75 3.24 8.10
N GLU A 622 1.45 3.38 6.96
CA GLU A 622 2.86 2.98 6.81
C GLU A 622 3.76 3.57 7.91
N GLY A 623 3.66 4.88 8.16
CA GLY A 623 4.49 5.56 9.14
C GLY A 623 4.26 5.04 10.56
N LEU A 624 3.00 4.81 10.93
CA LEU A 624 2.63 4.25 12.23
C LEU A 624 3.11 2.80 12.36
N ALA A 625 2.84 1.95 11.36
CA ALA A 625 3.25 0.55 11.37
C ALA A 625 4.77 0.40 11.48
N LYS A 626 5.56 1.20 10.75
CA LYS A 626 7.03 1.15 10.84
C LYS A 626 7.56 1.46 12.24
N MET A 627 6.94 2.42 12.91
CA MET A 627 7.29 2.83 14.27
C MET A 627 6.84 1.78 15.29
N GLU A 628 5.62 1.25 15.19
CA GLU A 628 5.14 0.14 16.01
C GLU A 628 6.05 -1.08 15.87
N ILE A 629 6.32 -1.52 14.64
CA ILE A 629 7.17 -2.69 14.37
C ILE A 629 8.54 -2.49 14.98
N PHE A 630 9.17 -1.33 14.76
CA PHE A 630 10.48 -1.03 15.32
C PHE A 630 10.44 -1.10 16.85
N LEU A 631 9.60 -0.30 17.51
CA LEU A 631 9.58 -0.20 18.98
C LEU A 631 9.20 -1.52 19.65
N PHE A 632 8.17 -2.23 19.17
CA PHE A 632 7.81 -3.53 19.73
C PHE A 632 8.92 -4.56 19.53
N PHE A 633 9.47 -4.67 18.31
CA PHE A 633 10.52 -5.65 18.01
C PHE A 633 11.78 -5.41 18.85
N THR A 634 12.26 -4.17 18.89
CA THR A 634 13.48 -3.84 19.65
C THR A 634 13.28 -3.93 21.15
N SER A 635 12.13 -3.50 21.68
CA SER A 635 11.86 -3.58 23.12
C SER A 635 11.76 -5.04 23.57
N LEU A 636 11.09 -5.90 22.79
CA LEU A 636 11.03 -7.33 23.08
C LEU A 636 12.40 -8.00 23.00
N LEU A 637 13.22 -7.70 21.99
CA LEU A 637 14.56 -8.29 21.87
C LEU A 637 15.59 -7.70 22.83
N GLN A 638 15.37 -6.49 23.33
CA GLN A 638 16.16 -5.92 24.41
C GLN A 638 15.95 -6.72 25.70
N GLN A 639 14.71 -7.14 25.99
CA GLN A 639 14.35 -7.84 27.23
C GLN A 639 14.44 -9.36 27.15
N PHE A 640 14.20 -9.95 25.97
CA PHE A 640 14.08 -11.39 25.82
C PHE A 640 14.92 -11.95 24.68
N ARG A 641 15.34 -13.20 24.88
CA ARG A 641 15.76 -14.12 23.82
C ARG A 641 14.60 -15.05 23.49
N PHE A 642 14.21 -15.09 22.22
CA PHE A 642 13.19 -16.00 21.73
C PHE A 642 13.81 -17.32 21.27
N THR A 643 13.21 -18.43 21.68
CA THR A 643 13.66 -19.79 21.35
C THR A 643 12.48 -20.70 21.00
N PRO A 644 12.72 -21.80 20.26
CA PRO A 644 11.72 -22.85 20.08
C PRO A 644 11.28 -23.47 21.42
N PRO A 645 10.11 -24.12 21.49
CA PRO A 645 9.71 -24.91 22.65
C PRO A 645 10.73 -26.02 22.98
N PRO A 646 10.82 -26.47 24.24
CA PRO A 646 11.68 -27.59 24.61
C PRO A 646 11.40 -28.83 23.75
N GLY A 647 12.46 -29.42 23.19
CA GLY A 647 12.37 -30.60 22.32
C GLY A 647 12.08 -30.31 20.84
N VAL A 648 12.00 -29.05 20.43
CA VAL A 648 11.85 -28.63 19.02
C VAL A 648 13.14 -27.97 18.56
N GLY A 649 13.75 -28.46 17.48
CA GLY A 649 14.91 -27.81 16.87
C GLY A 649 14.55 -26.50 16.14
N GLU A 650 15.52 -25.61 15.96
CA GLU A 650 15.35 -24.34 15.21
C GLU A 650 14.92 -24.60 13.76
N ASP A 651 15.51 -25.62 13.12
CA ASP A 651 15.18 -26.04 11.76
C ASP A 651 13.75 -26.58 11.63
N GLU A 652 13.16 -27.09 12.71
CA GLU A 652 11.80 -27.64 12.77
C GLU A 652 10.71 -26.56 12.85
N LEU A 653 11.08 -25.30 13.12
CA LEU A 653 10.11 -24.19 13.08
C LEU A 653 9.59 -23.98 11.65
N ASP A 654 8.29 -24.25 11.45
CA ASP A 654 7.61 -24.14 10.16
C ASP A 654 7.34 -22.68 9.78
N LEU A 655 7.91 -22.26 8.64
CA LEU A 655 7.70 -20.95 8.03
C LEU A 655 6.55 -20.94 7.01
N THR A 656 5.70 -21.96 7.00
CA THR A 656 4.53 -22.00 6.13
C THR A 656 3.45 -21.05 6.65
N PRO A 657 3.01 -20.05 5.86
CA PRO A 657 1.98 -19.12 6.29
C PRO A 657 0.61 -19.78 6.43
N ALA A 658 -0.17 -19.31 7.40
CA ALA A 658 -1.58 -19.63 7.53
C ALA A 658 -2.37 -19.15 6.30
N VAL A 659 -3.44 -19.87 5.95
CA VAL A 659 -4.36 -19.45 4.89
C VAL A 659 -5.21 -18.28 5.39
N GLY A 660 -5.15 -17.15 4.68
CA GLY A 660 -5.86 -15.93 5.04
C GLY A 660 -5.75 -14.86 3.96
N PHE A 661 -6.41 -13.71 4.17
CA PHE A 661 -6.23 -12.56 3.29
C PHE A 661 -4.83 -11.95 3.46
N THR A 662 -4.30 -12.03 4.68
CA THR A 662 -2.92 -11.73 5.05
C THR A 662 -2.12 -13.02 5.28
N LEU A 663 -0.81 -12.97 5.06
CA LEU A 663 0.12 -14.08 5.36
C LEU A 663 0.67 -13.92 6.78
N SER A 664 -0.07 -14.43 7.75
CA SER A 664 0.42 -14.61 9.11
C SER A 664 1.20 -15.93 9.26
N PRO A 665 2.13 -16.04 10.22
CA PRO A 665 2.68 -17.33 10.60
C PRO A 665 1.57 -18.30 11.01
N SER A 666 1.76 -19.58 10.72
CA SER A 666 0.90 -20.64 11.28
C SER A 666 0.96 -20.62 12.81
N PRO A 667 -0.11 -21.06 13.51
CA PRO A 667 -0.11 -21.12 14.97
C PRO A 667 1.11 -21.88 15.49
N HIS A 668 1.89 -21.25 16.35
CA HIS A 668 3.12 -21.80 16.91
C HIS A 668 3.29 -21.29 18.35
N LYS A 669 4.15 -21.97 19.11
CA LYS A 669 4.56 -21.51 20.44
C LYS A 669 6.03 -21.17 20.43
N LEU A 670 6.42 -20.17 21.22
CA LEU A 670 7.82 -19.79 21.46
C LEU A 670 8.05 -19.65 22.96
N CYS A 671 9.31 -19.72 23.36
CA CYS A 671 9.78 -19.35 24.70
C CYS A 671 10.39 -17.94 24.64
N ALA A 672 10.05 -17.08 25.60
CA ALA A 672 10.67 -15.77 25.79
C ALA A 672 11.54 -15.82 27.05
N ILE A 673 12.85 -15.99 26.87
CA ILE A 673 13.82 -16.14 27.96
C ILE A 673 14.36 -14.75 28.34
N PRO A 674 14.21 -14.29 29.59
CA PRO A 674 14.74 -12.99 30.01
C PRO A 674 16.25 -12.85 29.75
N ARG A 675 16.68 -11.66 29.32
CA ARG A 675 18.08 -11.29 29.15
C ARG A 675 18.60 -10.63 30.43
N GLN A 676 19.87 -10.87 30.75
CA GLN A 676 20.59 -10.22 31.87
C GLN A 676 21.16 -8.88 31.46
#